data_AF-A0A6M5YJR0-F1
#
_entry.id   AF-A0A6M5YJR0-F1
#
_cell.length_a   1.000
_cell.length_b   1.000
_cell.length_c   1.000
_cell.angle_alpha   90.00
_cell.angle_beta   90.00
_cell.angle_gamma   90.00
#
_symmetry.space_group_name_H-M   'P 1'
#
loop_
_entity.id
_entity.type
_entity.pdbx_description
1 polymer ?
#
loop_
_entity_poly.entity_id
_entity_poly.type
_entity_poly.pdbx_seq_one_letter_code
_entity_poly.pdbx_strand_id
1 'polypeptide(L)'
;MPHGNRTRTLPLVPLLSAYRASRVPAREGTRPALATAHFLDTATNEQLALALTEFIDAHLPVAFHPALVAGRVSFLRHAANHLIRGEDPLPERLARCVTPGEPYFVPGLGPGFWSALAASVEPDRVPRWCPAVERGLLRLGLLREVTGHVRSRFDAVCRACDALRETAPDLTAADAGDFLERVSRMIGRELPTSPGGPAAFAWAVTPEEIAQAVREVRARVPLQNRIRATSDERGAAVSDFQTATKAGDYAAAFVSFRVAFPDTRWETALPTLDDAYSAALTETDRARLWCDIACVLRERFRVHPLELADVLLALAAEPTLDTDLGDFGGFCTDSFAFLAELADANAKDWMTENRERYQFVLREPLVELCESVAERYIRPVLNREYGWDLECASKPGRAVTSICKNDFGRTGPYQPVQWITFYRKAQANKRADAQLFVRIAADGVNYGFHLGRTARDAGKQFRRNIQEHADAIFRALRTGGVFDECRFWAGEDLETTVPVKTAADLRAWAVHKTIAVGKHLTPDSPLLRQDELSGDILLTFDRLLPAFACAAEADPRPLLARRAGQPADEPPYDPASFHRETYLSEVWLDRVMNLLRLKKQLVLQGVPGTGKTHVARCLARLLTRDCADCVRLVQFHPSYSYEEFVEGIRARGAEVNGRSEVTFSVEDGVLCQFAEQAAARPSEPHVLVVDELNRGNLPRIFGELLYLLEYRDQAVTLPYSKRPFRLPDNLFLLATMNPLDRSAVALDQALRRRFSFVDMPSDAAVLASWLETHAPAEAAGATFGPRVVHLFEELNRRLARDLGPEKQIGHSVFMVPNLDGERLSAVWDHHVRPVLLDYLGGREDRLRDYTPERLLGARAEKRRVPKLATDPKD
;
A
#
# COMPACT_ATOMS: atom_id res chain seq x y z
N MET A 1 3.68 -16.31 -23.68
CA MET A 1 2.52 -15.61 -24.28
C MET A 1 2.23 -14.43 -23.36
N PRO A 2 2.43 -13.17 -23.79
CA PRO A 2 2.11 -12.04 -22.94
C PRO A 2 0.59 -11.99 -22.76
N HIS A 3 0.14 -11.93 -21.51
CA HIS A 3 -1.26 -11.78 -21.15
C HIS A 3 -1.74 -10.43 -21.68
N GLY A 4 -2.53 -10.46 -22.76
CA GLY A 4 -3.20 -9.26 -23.25
C GLY A 4 -4.15 -8.76 -22.17
N ASN A 5 -3.93 -7.53 -21.71
CA ASN A 5 -4.91 -6.73 -20.99
C ASN A 5 -6.17 -6.59 -21.86
N ARG A 6 -7.06 -7.58 -21.77
CA ARG A 6 -8.46 -7.40 -22.13
C ARG A 6 -9.09 -6.81 -20.87
N THR A 7 -9.33 -5.50 -20.90
CA THR A 7 -10.32 -4.87 -20.02
C THR A 7 -11.60 -5.71 -20.11
N ARG A 8 -11.89 -6.47 -19.05
CA ARG A 8 -13.09 -7.31 -18.99
C ARG A 8 -14.28 -6.39 -18.75
N THR A 9 -15.26 -6.41 -19.64
CA THR A 9 -16.52 -5.67 -19.48
C THR A 9 -17.37 -6.31 -18.38
N LEU A 10 -18.02 -5.50 -17.55
CA LEU A 10 -18.94 -6.00 -16.52
C LEU A 10 -20.18 -6.66 -17.15
N PRO A 11 -20.71 -7.75 -16.57
CA PRO A 11 -21.85 -8.45 -17.14
C PRO A 11 -23.15 -7.72 -16.80
N LEU A 12 -23.95 -7.44 -17.83
CA LEU A 12 -25.14 -6.62 -17.69
C LEU A 12 -26.27 -7.32 -16.91
N VAL A 13 -26.59 -8.57 -17.24
CA VAL A 13 -27.76 -9.29 -16.70
C VAL A 13 -27.68 -9.50 -15.16
N PRO A 14 -26.55 -9.96 -14.59
CA PRO A 14 -26.43 -10.11 -13.14
C PRO A 14 -26.56 -8.77 -12.40
N LEU A 15 -25.97 -7.71 -12.95
CA LEU A 15 -26.03 -6.38 -12.34
C LEU A 15 -27.43 -5.77 -12.40
N LEU A 16 -28.17 -5.95 -13.49
CA LEU A 16 -29.58 -5.55 -13.57
C LEU A 16 -30.44 -6.29 -12.55
N SER A 17 -30.15 -7.56 -12.29
CA SER A 17 -30.87 -8.35 -11.28
C SER A 17 -30.60 -7.81 -9.86
N ALA A 18 -29.33 -7.53 -9.54
CA ALA A 18 -28.94 -6.90 -8.27
C ALA A 18 -29.54 -5.50 -8.11
N TYR A 19 -29.60 -4.73 -9.19
CA TYR A 19 -30.28 -3.43 -9.21
C TYR A 19 -31.77 -3.57 -8.91
N ARG A 20 -32.48 -4.49 -9.57
CA ARG A 20 -33.92 -4.71 -9.30
C ARG A 20 -34.21 -5.11 -7.85
N ALA A 21 -33.31 -5.85 -7.21
CA ALA A 21 -33.45 -6.24 -5.81
C ALA A 21 -33.22 -5.08 -4.82
N SER A 22 -32.45 -4.07 -5.21
CA SER A 22 -32.05 -2.94 -4.34
C SER A 22 -32.66 -1.59 -4.74
N ARG A 23 -33.35 -1.51 -5.89
CA ARG A 23 -33.97 -0.28 -6.35
C ARG A 23 -35.10 0.13 -5.41
N VAL A 24 -35.13 1.41 -5.08
CA VAL A 24 -36.29 2.03 -4.45
C VAL A 24 -37.13 2.58 -5.61
N PRO A 25 -38.43 2.23 -5.71
CA PRO A 25 -39.29 2.80 -6.74
C PRO A 25 -39.18 4.33 -6.70
N ALA A 26 -38.91 4.95 -7.85
CA ALA A 26 -38.88 6.39 -7.94
C ALA A 26 -40.20 6.94 -7.41
N ARG A 27 -40.14 7.85 -6.42
CA ARG A 27 -41.33 8.64 -6.06
C ARG A 27 -41.73 9.44 -7.29
N GLU A 28 -43.01 9.46 -7.64
CA GLU A 28 -43.54 10.38 -8.64
C GLU A 28 -43.18 11.81 -8.23
N GLY A 29 -42.07 12.31 -8.78
CA GLY A 29 -41.65 13.68 -8.60
C GLY A 29 -42.59 14.57 -9.40
N THR A 30 -43.10 15.63 -8.79
CA THR A 30 -43.74 16.71 -9.53
C THR A 30 -42.77 17.22 -10.59
N ARG A 31 -43.17 17.14 -11.87
CA ARG A 31 -42.40 17.73 -12.97
C ARG A 31 -42.14 19.20 -12.64
N PRO A 32 -40.89 19.70 -12.76
CA PRO A 32 -40.62 21.10 -12.50
C PRO A 32 -41.46 21.96 -13.43
N ALA A 33 -42.02 23.07 -12.93
CA ALA A 33 -42.90 23.94 -13.71
C ALA A 33 -42.23 24.39 -15.03
N LEU A 34 -40.91 24.62 -14.97
CA LEU A 34 -40.01 24.94 -16.08
C LEU A 34 -40.04 23.93 -17.24
N ALA A 35 -40.36 22.66 -16.96
CA ALA A 35 -40.44 21.59 -17.96
C ALA A 35 -41.78 21.56 -18.72
N THR A 36 -42.72 22.45 -18.38
CA THR A 36 -44.02 22.50 -19.06
C THR A 36 -44.05 23.61 -20.10
N ALA A 37 -44.52 23.24 -21.29
CA ALA A 37 -44.80 24.14 -22.38
C ALA A 37 -45.64 25.35 -21.91
N HIS A 38 -46.72 25.08 -21.17
CA HIS A 38 -47.63 26.11 -20.67
C HIS A 38 -46.94 27.17 -19.79
N PHE A 39 -46.04 26.75 -18.89
CA PHE A 39 -45.31 27.67 -18.04
C PHE A 39 -44.38 28.59 -18.84
N LEU A 40 -43.65 28.05 -19.84
CA LEU A 40 -42.76 28.86 -20.69
C LEU A 40 -43.50 29.90 -21.54
N ASP A 41 -44.79 29.69 -21.84
CA ASP A 41 -45.60 30.67 -22.57
C ASP A 41 -46.22 31.73 -21.65
N THR A 42 -46.56 31.37 -20.41
CA THR A 42 -47.39 32.21 -19.52
C THR A 42 -46.63 32.87 -18.39
N ALA A 43 -45.49 32.32 -17.96
CA ALA A 43 -44.72 32.83 -16.83
C ALA A 43 -44.13 34.21 -17.13
N THR A 44 -44.15 35.13 -16.16
CA THR A 44 -43.40 36.39 -16.24
C THR A 44 -41.88 36.13 -16.22
N ASN A 45 -41.07 37.14 -16.53
CA ASN A 45 -39.61 36.99 -16.43
C ASN A 45 -39.16 36.73 -14.98
N GLU A 46 -39.83 37.30 -13.99
CA GLU A 46 -39.53 37.04 -12.57
C GLU A 46 -39.86 35.60 -12.18
N GLN A 47 -41.03 35.09 -12.60
CA GLN A 47 -41.42 33.70 -12.36
C GLN A 47 -40.49 32.70 -13.05
N LEU A 48 -40.09 32.99 -14.29
CA LEU A 48 -39.14 32.16 -15.02
C LEU A 48 -37.75 32.18 -14.39
N ALA A 49 -37.28 33.34 -13.94
CA ALA A 49 -36.00 33.46 -13.24
C ALA A 49 -35.97 32.63 -11.96
N LEU A 50 -37.02 32.75 -11.13
CA LEU A 50 -37.14 31.96 -9.90
C LEU A 50 -37.14 30.45 -10.20
N ALA A 51 -37.94 30.01 -11.18
CA ALA A 51 -38.01 28.60 -11.55
C ALA A 51 -36.68 28.07 -12.12
N LEU A 52 -35.93 28.90 -12.87
CA LEU A 52 -34.59 28.55 -13.36
C LEU A 52 -33.57 28.43 -12.22
N THR A 53 -33.61 29.34 -11.24
CA THR A 53 -32.74 29.29 -10.06
C THR A 53 -33.04 28.06 -9.22
N GLU A 54 -34.31 27.79 -8.91
CA GLU A 54 -34.73 26.59 -8.18
C GLU A 54 -34.32 25.30 -8.92
N PHE A 55 -34.43 25.29 -10.25
CA PHE A 55 -33.99 24.17 -11.08
C PHE A 55 -32.47 23.98 -11.03
N ILE A 56 -31.70 25.05 -11.15
CA ILE A 56 -30.23 24.99 -11.04
C ILE A 56 -29.82 24.44 -9.67
N ASP A 57 -30.40 24.94 -8.59
CA ASP A 57 -30.08 24.49 -7.22
C ASP A 57 -30.48 23.03 -6.97
N ALA A 58 -31.53 22.54 -7.64
CA ALA A 58 -31.97 21.15 -7.53
C ALA A 58 -31.11 20.16 -8.34
N HIS A 59 -30.51 20.61 -9.46
CA HIS A 59 -29.86 19.72 -10.43
C HIS A 59 -28.33 19.89 -10.54
N LEU A 60 -27.77 21.02 -10.13
CA LEU A 60 -26.32 21.27 -10.09
C LEU A 60 -25.84 21.29 -8.62
N PRO A 61 -24.75 20.57 -8.25
CA PRO A 61 -24.30 20.49 -6.85
C PRO A 61 -23.76 21.84 -6.35
N VAL A 62 -23.15 22.59 -7.27
CA VAL A 62 -22.61 23.93 -7.03
C VAL A 62 -23.01 24.82 -8.20
N ALA A 63 -23.79 25.86 -7.92
CA ALA A 63 -24.10 26.91 -8.89
C ALA A 63 -22.96 27.94 -8.90
N PHE A 64 -22.07 27.87 -9.90
CA PHE A 64 -20.95 28.81 -10.02
C PHE A 64 -21.35 30.15 -10.63
N HIS A 65 -22.45 30.23 -11.38
CA HIS A 65 -22.87 31.42 -12.13
C HIS A 65 -24.25 31.98 -11.70
N PRO A 66 -24.45 32.35 -10.42
CA PRO A 66 -25.78 32.71 -9.90
C PRO A 66 -26.39 33.96 -10.54
N ALA A 67 -25.58 34.91 -11.02
CA ALA A 67 -26.06 36.15 -11.64
C ALA A 67 -26.55 35.98 -13.10
N LEU A 68 -26.31 34.80 -13.70
CA LEU A 68 -26.60 34.53 -15.10
C LEU A 68 -28.11 34.54 -15.40
N VAL A 69 -28.89 33.90 -14.52
CA VAL A 69 -30.33 33.73 -14.71
C VAL A 69 -31.01 35.09 -14.81
N ALA A 70 -30.78 35.97 -13.85
CA ALA A 70 -31.39 37.31 -13.80
C ALA A 70 -31.01 38.19 -15.01
N GLY A 71 -29.78 38.07 -15.52
CA GLY A 71 -29.29 38.91 -16.62
C GLY A 71 -29.73 38.47 -18.02
N ARG A 72 -30.21 37.22 -18.19
CA ARG A 72 -30.48 36.63 -19.52
C ARG A 72 -31.81 35.88 -19.62
N VAL A 73 -32.75 36.11 -18.70
CA VAL A 73 -34.05 35.39 -18.61
C VAL A 73 -34.79 35.28 -19.95
N SER A 74 -34.89 36.38 -20.71
CA SER A 74 -35.62 36.40 -21.98
C SER A 74 -34.98 35.47 -23.02
N PHE A 75 -33.65 35.49 -23.12
CA PHE A 75 -32.91 34.60 -24.01
C PHE A 75 -32.99 33.14 -23.55
N LEU A 76 -32.90 32.89 -22.23
CA LEU A 76 -33.06 31.56 -21.64
C LEU A 76 -34.42 30.96 -21.95
N ARG A 77 -35.49 31.77 -21.98
CA ARG A 77 -36.81 31.32 -22.44
C ARG A 77 -36.77 30.79 -23.87
N HIS A 78 -36.11 31.51 -24.78
CA HIS A 78 -36.00 31.10 -26.18
C HIS A 78 -35.17 29.81 -26.34
N ALA A 79 -34.04 29.71 -25.65
CA ALA A 79 -33.20 28.52 -25.68
C ALA A 79 -33.89 27.29 -25.03
N ALA A 80 -34.62 27.47 -23.93
CA ALA A 80 -35.44 26.41 -23.33
C ALA A 80 -36.56 25.95 -24.28
N ASN A 81 -37.26 26.89 -24.93
CA ASN A 81 -38.27 26.56 -25.94
C ASN A 81 -37.67 25.79 -27.12
N HIS A 82 -36.47 26.16 -27.59
CA HIS A 82 -35.77 25.41 -28.64
C HIS A 82 -35.49 23.96 -28.23
N LEU A 83 -34.94 23.76 -27.03
CA LEU A 83 -34.62 22.42 -26.55
C LEU A 83 -35.87 21.54 -26.36
N ILE A 84 -36.97 22.13 -25.87
CA ILE A 84 -38.20 21.41 -25.52
C ILE A 84 -39.06 21.15 -26.75
N ARG A 85 -39.25 22.16 -27.61
CA ARG A 85 -40.24 22.14 -28.70
C ARG A 85 -39.65 22.09 -30.11
N GLY A 86 -38.32 22.18 -30.26
CA GLY A 86 -37.70 22.16 -31.59
C GLY A 86 -37.99 20.85 -32.34
N GLU A 87 -38.11 20.92 -33.67
CA GLU A 87 -38.40 19.76 -34.53
C GLU A 87 -37.16 18.88 -34.77
N ASP A 88 -35.96 19.44 -34.60
CA ASP A 88 -34.69 18.73 -34.79
C ASP A 88 -34.50 17.62 -33.73
N PRO A 89 -33.70 16.56 -34.03
CA PRO A 89 -33.36 15.53 -33.05
C PRO A 89 -32.77 16.13 -31.76
N LEU A 90 -33.10 15.54 -30.61
CA LEU A 90 -32.65 16.05 -29.31
C LEU A 90 -31.13 16.28 -29.21
N PRO A 91 -30.24 15.39 -29.72
CA PRO A 91 -28.81 15.65 -29.69
C PRO A 91 -28.37 16.90 -30.47
N GLU A 92 -29.09 17.25 -31.53
CA GLU A 92 -28.83 18.45 -32.31
C GLU A 92 -29.33 19.70 -31.59
N ARG A 93 -30.54 19.66 -31.02
CA ARG A 93 -31.09 20.74 -30.19
C ARG A 93 -30.19 21.04 -29.00
N LEU A 94 -29.73 20.01 -28.29
CA LEU A 94 -28.82 20.16 -27.15
C LEU A 94 -27.47 20.72 -27.59
N ALA A 95 -26.90 20.25 -28.69
CA ALA A 95 -25.62 20.73 -29.19
C ALA A 95 -25.62 22.24 -29.49
N ARG A 96 -26.74 22.78 -30.00
CA ARG A 96 -26.91 24.22 -30.25
C ARG A 96 -27.01 25.07 -28.97
N CYS A 97 -27.33 24.45 -27.83
CA CYS A 97 -27.39 25.11 -26.54
C CYS A 97 -26.03 25.14 -25.79
N VAL A 98 -25.12 24.22 -26.11
CA VAL A 98 -23.87 24.01 -25.34
C VAL A 98 -22.58 24.27 -26.12
N THR A 99 -22.65 24.41 -27.44
CA THR A 99 -21.47 24.65 -28.27
C THR A 99 -21.25 26.16 -28.45
N PRO A 100 -20.08 26.72 -28.07
CA PRO A 100 -19.79 28.13 -28.29
C PRO A 100 -19.95 28.54 -29.75
N GLY A 101 -20.66 29.64 -29.99
CA GLY A 101 -20.95 30.18 -31.33
C GLY A 101 -22.28 29.73 -31.94
N GLU A 102 -22.98 28.77 -31.35
CA GLU A 102 -24.31 28.35 -31.79
C GLU A 102 -25.43 29.31 -31.33
N PRO A 103 -26.58 29.38 -32.04
CA PRO A 103 -27.62 30.39 -31.81
C PRO A 103 -28.27 30.41 -30.43
N TYR A 104 -28.24 29.28 -29.70
CA TYR A 104 -28.89 29.14 -28.39
C TYR A 104 -27.87 28.97 -27.25
N PHE A 105 -26.59 29.19 -27.53
CA PHE A 105 -25.53 29.06 -26.55
C PHE A 105 -25.58 30.14 -25.47
N VAL A 106 -25.51 29.72 -24.21
CA VAL A 106 -25.42 30.64 -23.05
C VAL A 106 -24.14 30.35 -22.26
N PRO A 107 -23.14 31.26 -22.27
CA PRO A 107 -21.94 31.10 -21.45
C PRO A 107 -22.31 30.97 -19.98
N GLY A 108 -21.84 29.93 -19.30
CA GLY A 108 -22.17 29.62 -17.90
C GLY A 108 -23.28 28.59 -17.70
N LEU A 109 -23.89 28.06 -18.77
CA LEU A 109 -24.79 26.90 -18.70
C LEU A 109 -24.27 25.75 -19.57
N GLY A 110 -23.68 24.75 -18.91
CA GLY A 110 -23.06 23.60 -19.55
C GLY A 110 -23.99 22.42 -19.87
N PRO A 111 -23.43 21.33 -20.43
CA PRO A 111 -24.14 20.09 -20.74
C PRO A 111 -25.04 19.53 -19.64
N GLY A 112 -24.61 19.59 -18.39
CA GLY A 112 -25.32 19.07 -17.22
C GLY A 112 -26.64 19.79 -16.97
N PHE A 113 -26.68 21.12 -17.11
CA PHE A 113 -27.93 21.89 -17.00
C PHE A 113 -28.91 21.53 -18.12
N TRP A 114 -28.46 21.62 -19.38
CA TRP A 114 -29.33 21.39 -20.53
C TRP A 114 -29.81 19.95 -20.63
N SER A 115 -28.96 18.99 -20.27
CA SER A 115 -29.38 17.58 -20.19
C SER A 115 -30.39 17.33 -19.06
N ALA A 116 -30.19 17.93 -17.89
CA ALA A 116 -31.17 17.83 -16.80
C ALA A 116 -32.52 18.41 -17.23
N LEU A 117 -32.51 19.55 -17.92
CA LEU A 117 -33.74 20.17 -18.43
C LEU A 117 -34.43 19.26 -19.45
N ALA A 118 -33.71 18.70 -20.42
CA ALA A 118 -34.26 17.75 -21.38
C ALA A 118 -34.86 16.50 -20.71
N ALA A 119 -34.13 15.91 -19.75
CA ALA A 119 -34.59 14.74 -19.00
C ALA A 119 -35.83 15.03 -18.14
N SER A 120 -36.01 16.25 -17.64
CA SER A 120 -37.19 16.63 -16.84
C SER A 120 -38.49 16.73 -17.64
N VAL A 121 -38.40 16.87 -18.96
CA VAL A 121 -39.55 17.03 -19.86
C VAL A 121 -40.14 15.65 -20.23
N GLU A 122 -39.25 14.71 -20.59
CA GLU A 122 -39.59 13.33 -20.94
C GLU A 122 -38.78 12.32 -20.10
N PRO A 123 -39.02 12.25 -18.77
CA PRO A 123 -38.22 11.45 -17.83
C PRO A 123 -38.22 9.95 -18.12
N ASP A 124 -39.22 9.48 -18.86
CA ASP A 124 -39.34 8.07 -19.26
C ASP A 124 -38.59 7.75 -20.56
N ARG A 125 -38.09 8.75 -21.30
CA ARG A 125 -37.51 8.57 -22.64
C ARG A 125 -36.10 9.13 -22.76
N VAL A 126 -35.82 10.26 -22.13
CA VAL A 126 -34.55 10.97 -22.27
C VAL A 126 -33.61 10.60 -21.12
N PRO A 127 -32.44 9.99 -21.39
CA PRO A 127 -31.48 9.69 -20.35
C PRO A 127 -30.82 10.99 -19.84
N ARG A 128 -30.48 11.00 -18.55
CA ARG A 128 -29.63 12.05 -17.98
C ARG A 128 -28.20 11.86 -18.50
N TRP A 129 -27.61 12.89 -19.07
CA TRP A 129 -26.25 12.87 -19.58
C TRP A 129 -25.30 13.47 -18.55
N CYS A 130 -24.50 12.62 -17.92
CA CYS A 130 -23.48 13.01 -16.96
C CYS A 130 -22.28 12.05 -16.97
N PRO A 131 -21.12 12.45 -16.39
CA PRO A 131 -19.93 11.61 -16.38
C PRO A 131 -20.13 10.26 -15.71
N ALA A 132 -20.97 10.18 -14.66
CA ALA A 132 -21.27 8.90 -14.00
C ALA A 132 -22.00 7.93 -14.95
N VAL A 133 -22.97 8.42 -15.73
CA VAL A 133 -23.68 7.61 -16.73
C VAL A 133 -22.72 7.14 -17.83
N GLU A 134 -21.86 8.03 -18.35
CA GLU A 134 -20.84 7.65 -19.33
C GLU A 134 -19.88 6.58 -18.77
N ARG A 135 -19.39 6.76 -17.53
CA ARG A 135 -18.53 5.79 -16.85
C ARG A 135 -19.23 4.44 -16.67
N GLY A 136 -20.50 4.44 -16.25
CA GLY A 136 -21.29 3.21 -16.14
C GLY A 136 -21.39 2.47 -17.47
N LEU A 137 -21.67 3.18 -18.56
CA LEU A 137 -21.75 2.60 -19.90
C LEU A 137 -20.41 2.06 -20.39
N LEU A 138 -19.30 2.78 -20.12
CA LEU A 138 -17.95 2.33 -20.45
C LEU A 138 -17.59 1.04 -19.69
N ARG A 139 -17.90 0.94 -18.40
CA ARG A 139 -17.66 -0.27 -17.58
C ARG A 139 -18.46 -1.48 -18.06
N LEU A 140 -19.66 -1.26 -18.59
CA LEU A 140 -20.49 -2.29 -19.22
C LEU A 140 -20.09 -2.60 -20.66
N GLY A 141 -19.18 -1.83 -21.25
CA GLY A 141 -18.80 -1.94 -22.67
C GLY A 141 -19.90 -1.53 -23.66
N LEU A 142 -20.95 -0.84 -23.19
CA LEU A 142 -22.05 -0.31 -24.01
C LEU A 142 -21.68 1.01 -24.70
N LEU A 143 -20.67 1.70 -24.18
CA LEU A 143 -20.06 2.88 -24.78
C LEU A 143 -18.59 2.56 -25.08
N ARG A 144 -18.09 2.96 -26.25
CA ARG A 144 -16.65 2.99 -26.55
C ARG A 144 -16.13 4.39 -26.24
N GLU A 145 -14.83 4.57 -26.02
CA GLU A 145 -14.25 5.92 -25.87
C GLU A 145 -14.73 6.83 -27.02
N VAL A 146 -15.53 7.83 -26.68
CA VAL A 146 -16.08 8.77 -27.66
C VAL A 146 -15.22 10.03 -27.65
N THR A 147 -14.27 10.09 -28.57
CA THR A 147 -13.59 11.35 -28.91
C THR A 147 -14.47 12.11 -29.91
N GLY A 148 -14.81 13.36 -29.63
CA GLY A 148 -15.61 14.17 -30.57
C GLY A 148 -16.38 15.34 -29.96
N HIS A 149 -17.12 16.02 -30.84
CA HIS A 149 -18.01 17.14 -30.50
C HIS A 149 -19.16 16.66 -29.57
N VAL A 150 -19.69 17.59 -28.76
CA VAL A 150 -20.77 17.36 -27.78
C VAL A 150 -21.95 16.56 -28.38
N ARG A 151 -22.40 16.93 -29.59
CA ARG A 151 -23.47 16.22 -30.31
C ARG A 151 -23.22 14.72 -30.38
N SER A 152 -22.04 14.31 -30.86
CA SER A 152 -21.71 12.91 -31.10
C SER A 152 -21.59 12.12 -29.79
N ARG A 153 -21.08 12.75 -28.73
CA ARG A 153 -21.00 12.15 -27.39
C ARG A 153 -22.40 11.88 -26.85
N PHE A 154 -23.25 12.89 -26.82
CA PHE A 154 -24.60 12.73 -26.27
C PHE A 154 -25.45 11.76 -27.09
N ASP A 155 -25.35 11.80 -28.42
CA ASP A 155 -26.00 10.86 -29.33
C ASP A 155 -25.54 9.40 -29.10
N ALA A 156 -24.25 9.18 -28.81
CA ALA A 156 -23.74 7.87 -28.42
C ALA A 156 -24.30 7.40 -27.07
N VAL A 157 -24.42 8.30 -26.08
CA VAL A 157 -25.02 8.01 -24.78
C VAL A 157 -26.50 7.65 -24.93
N CYS A 158 -27.27 8.39 -25.73
CA CYS A 158 -28.67 8.09 -26.02
C CYS A 158 -28.82 6.68 -26.60
N ARG A 159 -28.07 6.36 -27.67
CA ARG A 159 -28.10 5.01 -28.27
C ARG A 159 -27.73 3.90 -27.29
N ALA A 160 -26.72 4.12 -26.45
CA ALA A 160 -26.28 3.12 -25.48
C ALA A 160 -27.33 2.91 -24.37
N CYS A 161 -28.01 3.98 -23.94
CA CYS A 161 -29.13 3.88 -23.00
C CYS A 161 -30.37 3.23 -23.63
N ASP A 162 -30.65 3.49 -24.90
CA ASP A 162 -31.73 2.82 -25.63
C ASP A 162 -31.46 1.31 -25.74
N ALA A 163 -30.25 0.90 -26.10
CA ALA A 163 -29.84 -0.51 -26.13
C ALA A 163 -29.94 -1.20 -24.75
N LEU A 164 -29.57 -0.48 -23.67
CA LEU A 164 -29.76 -0.97 -22.31
C LEU A 164 -31.24 -1.24 -22.01
N ARG A 165 -32.12 -0.33 -22.43
CA ARG A 165 -33.57 -0.44 -22.20
C ARG A 165 -34.26 -1.45 -23.09
N GLU A 166 -33.75 -1.71 -24.29
CA GLU A 166 -34.19 -2.85 -25.11
C GLU A 166 -33.95 -4.17 -24.38
N THR A 167 -32.85 -4.26 -23.60
CA THR A 167 -32.51 -5.43 -22.77
C THR A 167 -33.29 -5.46 -21.45
N ALA A 168 -33.75 -4.31 -20.96
CA ALA A 168 -34.48 -4.16 -19.71
C ALA A 168 -35.71 -3.23 -19.89
N PRO A 169 -36.75 -3.67 -20.61
CA PRO A 169 -37.89 -2.83 -20.98
C PRO A 169 -38.76 -2.42 -19.79
N ASP A 170 -38.58 -3.07 -18.63
CA ASP A 170 -39.21 -2.72 -17.36
C ASP A 170 -38.58 -1.49 -16.67
N LEU A 171 -37.46 -0.98 -17.19
CA LEU A 171 -36.76 0.18 -16.64
C LEU A 171 -37.09 1.47 -17.39
N THR A 172 -37.38 2.53 -16.65
CA THR A 172 -37.48 3.90 -17.19
C THR A 172 -36.10 4.48 -17.54
N ALA A 173 -36.03 5.60 -18.25
CA ALA A 173 -34.74 6.30 -18.46
C ALA A 173 -34.13 6.77 -17.12
N ALA A 174 -34.96 7.11 -16.13
CA ALA A 174 -34.50 7.42 -14.78
C ALA A 174 -33.89 6.20 -14.08
N ASP A 175 -34.53 5.03 -14.18
CA ASP A 175 -33.97 3.77 -13.64
C ASP A 175 -32.64 3.40 -14.29
N ALA A 176 -32.56 3.52 -15.62
CA ALA A 176 -31.32 3.29 -16.36
C ALA A 176 -30.21 4.25 -15.89
N GLY A 177 -30.55 5.51 -15.63
CA GLY A 177 -29.65 6.49 -15.04
C GLY A 177 -29.11 6.08 -13.68
N ASP A 178 -29.99 5.72 -12.72
CA ASP A 178 -29.59 5.26 -11.38
C ASP A 178 -28.73 3.98 -11.45
N PHE A 179 -29.11 3.04 -12.31
CA PHE A 179 -28.33 1.83 -12.53
C PHE A 179 -26.90 2.15 -13.00
N LEU A 180 -26.75 2.97 -14.04
CA LEU A 180 -25.43 3.31 -14.60
C LEU A 180 -24.58 4.12 -13.63
N GLU A 181 -25.20 4.99 -12.83
CA GLU A 181 -24.55 5.73 -11.76
C GLU A 181 -23.97 4.77 -10.69
N ARG A 182 -24.76 3.81 -10.21
CA ARG A 182 -24.28 2.79 -9.26
C ARG A 182 -23.16 1.93 -9.85
N VAL A 183 -23.29 1.53 -11.11
CA VAL A 183 -22.21 0.80 -11.83
C VAL A 183 -20.93 1.63 -11.86
N SER A 184 -21.03 2.94 -12.06
CA SER A 184 -19.86 3.83 -12.07
C SER A 184 -19.12 3.83 -10.73
N ARG A 185 -19.83 3.64 -9.61
CA ARG A 185 -19.30 3.62 -8.23
C ARG A 185 -18.92 2.21 -7.71
N MET A 186 -19.07 1.15 -8.51
CA MET A 186 -18.74 -0.20 -8.05
C MET A 186 -17.26 -0.32 -7.67
N ILE A 187 -16.99 -0.88 -6.49
CA ILE A 187 -15.66 -1.34 -6.07
C ILE A 187 -15.68 -2.86 -6.17
N GLY A 188 -14.71 -3.44 -6.88
CA GLY A 188 -14.70 -4.87 -7.19
C GLY A 188 -15.98 -5.29 -7.92
N ARG A 189 -16.77 -6.17 -7.28
CA ARG A 189 -18.01 -6.76 -7.84
C ARG A 189 -19.29 -6.31 -7.15
N GLU A 190 -19.20 -5.48 -6.11
CA GLU A 190 -20.37 -5.05 -5.34
C GLU A 190 -21.08 -3.89 -6.02
N LEU A 191 -22.39 -4.04 -6.27
CA LEU A 191 -23.24 -2.94 -6.74
C LEU A 191 -23.79 -2.16 -5.54
N PRO A 192 -23.54 -0.84 -5.44
CA PRO A 192 -24.07 -0.03 -4.36
C PRO A 192 -25.61 -0.10 -4.27
N THR A 193 -26.13 -0.33 -3.06
CA THR A 193 -27.58 -0.48 -2.81
C THR A 193 -28.32 0.84 -2.69
N SER A 194 -27.62 1.93 -2.34
CA SER A 194 -28.21 3.26 -2.22
C SER A 194 -28.03 4.08 -3.50
N PRO A 195 -29.09 4.75 -3.99
CA PRO A 195 -28.95 5.70 -5.10
C PRO A 195 -27.98 6.81 -4.70
N GLY A 196 -27.22 7.32 -5.67
CA GLY A 196 -26.40 8.51 -5.47
C GLY A 196 -27.28 9.73 -5.15
N GLY A 197 -26.73 10.72 -4.44
CA GLY A 197 -27.37 12.03 -4.33
C GLY A 197 -27.43 12.75 -5.69
N PRO A 198 -28.14 13.89 -5.82
CA PRO A 198 -28.12 14.72 -7.04
C PRO A 198 -26.70 15.04 -7.52
N ALA A 199 -25.77 15.09 -6.56
CA ALA A 199 -24.33 15.26 -6.70
C ALA A 199 -23.65 14.19 -7.56
N ALA A 200 -24.12 12.93 -7.50
CA ALA A 200 -23.54 11.82 -8.23
C ALA A 200 -23.79 11.88 -9.76
N PHE A 201 -24.77 12.67 -10.17
CA PHE A 201 -25.15 12.85 -11.57
C PHE A 201 -24.68 14.19 -12.16
N ALA A 202 -23.80 14.90 -11.46
CA ALA A 202 -23.29 16.17 -11.93
C ALA A 202 -22.06 15.99 -12.83
N TRP A 203 -21.90 16.90 -13.78
CA TRP A 203 -20.62 17.10 -14.45
C TRP A 203 -19.60 17.81 -13.56
N ALA A 204 -20.11 18.61 -12.62
CA ALA A 204 -19.35 19.38 -11.65
C ALA A 204 -19.06 18.58 -10.38
N VAL A 205 -17.98 18.93 -9.71
CA VAL A 205 -17.61 18.41 -8.39
C VAL A 205 -18.65 18.73 -7.32
N THR A 206 -18.74 17.87 -6.32
CA THR A 206 -19.61 18.03 -5.16
C THR A 206 -19.01 18.99 -4.11
N PRO A 207 -19.83 19.62 -3.24
CA PRO A 207 -19.33 20.38 -2.11
C PRO A 207 -18.37 19.60 -1.21
N GLU A 208 -18.63 18.30 -1.01
CA GLU A 208 -17.80 17.40 -0.21
C GLU A 208 -16.44 17.15 -0.84
N GLU A 209 -16.37 16.92 -2.16
CA GLU A 209 -15.12 16.77 -2.91
C GLU A 209 -14.30 18.05 -2.87
N ILE A 210 -14.91 19.22 -3.07
CA ILE A 210 -14.23 20.51 -2.92
C ILE A 210 -13.65 20.62 -1.50
N ALA A 211 -14.46 20.35 -0.47
CA ALA A 211 -14.00 20.42 0.91
C ALA A 211 -12.85 19.43 1.20
N GLN A 212 -12.88 18.23 0.61
CA GLN A 212 -11.82 17.24 0.71
C GLN A 212 -10.54 17.71 0.02
N ALA A 213 -10.62 18.21 -1.21
CA ALA A 213 -9.48 18.77 -1.92
C ALA A 213 -8.85 19.94 -1.15
N VAL A 214 -9.66 20.82 -0.55
CA VAL A 214 -9.15 21.87 0.35
C VAL A 214 -8.39 21.28 1.54
N ARG A 215 -8.91 20.23 2.19
CA ARG A 215 -8.22 19.56 3.30
C ARG A 215 -6.89 18.97 2.86
N GLU A 216 -6.85 18.29 1.72
CA GLU A 216 -5.64 17.65 1.18
C GLU A 216 -4.58 18.69 0.80
N VAL A 217 -4.97 19.75 0.10
CA VAL A 217 -4.07 20.85 -0.29
C VAL A 217 -3.46 21.52 0.95
N ARG A 218 -4.25 21.70 2.01
CA ARG A 218 -3.80 22.28 3.28
C ARG A 218 -2.95 21.33 4.12
N ALA A 219 -3.21 20.03 4.05
CA ALA A 219 -2.40 19.01 4.70
C ALA A 219 -1.00 18.92 4.07
N ARG A 220 -0.92 19.05 2.73
CA ARG A 220 0.36 19.08 2.00
C ARG A 220 1.16 20.34 2.31
N VAL A 221 0.54 21.51 2.22
CA VAL A 221 1.18 22.80 2.54
C VAL A 221 0.19 23.72 3.27
N PRO A 222 0.35 23.92 4.60
CA PRO A 222 -0.52 24.79 5.37
C PRO A 222 -0.56 26.23 4.84
N LEU A 223 -1.75 26.87 4.89
CA LEU A 223 -1.95 28.23 4.37
C LEU A 223 -0.98 29.27 4.94
N GLN A 224 -0.64 29.18 6.23
CA GLN A 224 0.34 30.09 6.84
C GLN A 224 1.72 29.98 6.19
N ASN A 225 2.14 28.77 5.81
CA ASN A 225 3.41 28.56 5.13
C ASN A 225 3.35 29.07 3.68
N ARG A 226 2.19 28.95 3.01
CA ARG A 226 1.97 29.54 1.67
C ARG A 226 2.16 31.05 1.70
N ILE A 227 1.55 31.74 2.66
CA ILE A 227 1.66 33.19 2.81
C ILE A 227 3.12 33.59 3.04
N ARG A 228 3.86 32.88 3.91
CA ARG A 228 5.27 33.17 4.20
C ARG A 228 6.21 32.90 3.02
N ALA A 229 5.90 31.91 2.19
CA ALA A 229 6.73 31.51 1.06
C ALA A 229 6.36 32.22 -0.26
N THR A 230 5.33 33.08 -0.26
CA THR A 230 4.89 33.81 -1.45
C THR A 230 5.87 34.94 -1.77
N SER A 231 6.35 35.02 -3.01
CA SER A 231 7.17 36.15 -3.47
C SER A 231 6.34 37.43 -3.58
N ASP A 232 6.99 38.60 -3.46
CA ASP A 232 6.32 39.90 -3.56
C ASP A 232 5.57 40.06 -4.89
N GLU A 233 6.17 39.61 -6.00
CA GLU A 233 5.56 39.62 -7.34
C GLU A 233 4.27 38.79 -7.40
N ARG A 234 4.28 37.58 -6.81
CA ARG A 234 3.10 36.71 -6.78
C ARG A 234 2.03 37.26 -5.85
N GLY A 235 2.43 37.86 -4.73
CA GLY A 235 1.53 38.54 -3.79
C GLY A 235 0.81 39.72 -4.45
N ALA A 236 1.55 40.56 -5.19
CA ALA A 236 1.00 41.69 -5.95
C ALA A 236 0.01 41.22 -7.02
N ALA A 237 0.38 40.23 -7.84
CA ALA A 237 -0.49 39.68 -8.88
C ALA A 237 -1.81 39.08 -8.32
N VAL A 238 -1.74 38.42 -7.15
CA VAL A 238 -2.96 37.95 -6.45
C VAL A 238 -3.82 39.11 -5.95
N SER A 239 -3.21 40.18 -5.43
CA SER A 239 -3.93 41.38 -5.00
C SER A 239 -4.62 42.09 -6.18
N ASP A 240 -3.95 42.18 -7.32
CA ASP A 240 -4.48 42.76 -8.55
C ASP A 240 -5.66 41.93 -9.07
N PHE A 241 -5.53 40.60 -9.08
CA PHE A 241 -6.63 39.69 -9.40
C PHE A 241 -7.87 39.97 -8.54
N GLN A 242 -7.69 40.10 -7.22
CA GLN A 242 -8.80 40.39 -6.31
C GLN A 242 -9.42 41.77 -6.54
N THR A 243 -8.60 42.78 -6.87
CA THR A 243 -9.04 44.15 -7.09
C THR A 243 -9.82 44.28 -8.39
N ALA A 244 -9.28 43.73 -9.48
CA ALA A 244 -9.93 43.71 -10.78
C ALA A 244 -11.25 42.92 -10.76
N THR A 245 -11.29 41.78 -10.06
CA THR A 245 -12.52 41.00 -9.87
C THR A 245 -13.62 41.83 -9.19
N LYS A 246 -13.27 42.58 -8.13
CA LYS A 246 -14.23 43.46 -7.43
C LYS A 246 -14.70 44.64 -8.29
N ALA A 247 -13.85 45.14 -9.18
CA ALA A 247 -14.18 46.22 -10.10
C ALA A 247 -15.04 45.76 -11.31
N GLY A 248 -15.24 44.45 -11.49
CA GLY A 248 -15.92 43.88 -12.65
C GLY A 248 -15.07 43.83 -13.92
N ASP A 249 -13.76 44.11 -13.81
CA ASP A 249 -12.81 43.97 -14.91
C ASP A 249 -12.24 42.54 -14.94
N TYR A 250 -13.06 41.62 -15.45
CA TYR A 250 -12.74 40.19 -15.47
C TYR A 250 -11.51 39.88 -16.35
N ALA A 251 -11.31 40.63 -17.44
CA ALA A 251 -10.17 40.42 -18.33
C ALA A 251 -8.85 40.74 -17.62
N ALA A 252 -8.77 41.89 -16.95
CA ALA A 252 -7.60 42.24 -16.14
C ALA A 252 -7.37 41.23 -15.00
N ALA A 253 -8.45 40.82 -14.31
CA ALA A 253 -8.36 39.83 -13.24
C ALA A 253 -7.76 38.50 -13.73
N PHE A 254 -8.22 38.01 -14.88
CA PHE A 254 -7.75 36.75 -15.44
C PHE A 254 -6.26 36.78 -15.82
N VAL A 255 -5.80 37.90 -16.40
CA VAL A 255 -4.38 38.13 -16.68
C VAL A 255 -3.56 38.13 -15.39
N SER A 256 -3.98 38.88 -14.37
CA SER A 256 -3.28 38.93 -13.08
C SER A 256 -3.19 37.55 -12.41
N PHE A 257 -4.24 36.71 -12.53
CA PHE A 257 -4.20 35.36 -11.99
C PHE A 257 -3.21 34.45 -12.72
N ARG A 258 -3.15 34.51 -14.07
CA ARG A 258 -2.14 33.78 -14.87
C ARG A 258 -0.71 34.22 -14.56
N VAL A 259 -0.49 35.50 -14.23
CA VAL A 259 0.81 35.99 -13.74
C VAL A 259 1.16 35.35 -12.39
N ALA A 260 0.20 35.27 -11.47
CA ALA A 260 0.41 34.62 -10.17
C ALA A 260 0.59 33.09 -10.26
N PHE A 261 0.05 32.46 -11.30
CA PHE A 261 0.05 31.01 -11.53
C PHE A 261 0.32 30.68 -13.02
N PRO A 262 1.60 30.71 -13.44
CA PRO A 262 1.96 30.54 -14.86
C PRO A 262 1.78 29.11 -15.39
N ASP A 263 1.66 28.11 -14.52
CA ASP A 263 1.32 26.74 -14.91
C ASP A 263 -0.16 26.67 -15.32
N THR A 264 -0.46 26.50 -16.61
CA THR A 264 -1.83 26.53 -17.13
C THR A 264 -2.64 25.26 -16.84
N ARG A 265 -2.07 24.26 -16.15
CA ARG A 265 -2.80 23.03 -15.80
C ARG A 265 -4.05 23.27 -14.95
N TRP A 266 -4.07 24.33 -14.15
CA TRP A 266 -5.27 24.71 -13.40
C TRP A 266 -6.40 25.18 -14.32
N GLU A 267 -6.07 25.81 -15.45
CA GLU A 267 -7.08 26.26 -16.43
C GLU A 267 -7.63 25.06 -17.21
N THR A 268 -6.77 24.10 -17.58
CA THR A 268 -7.20 22.84 -18.21
C THR A 268 -8.05 21.98 -17.28
N ALA A 269 -7.95 22.18 -15.96
CA ALA A 269 -8.75 21.50 -14.96
C ALA A 269 -10.17 22.08 -14.80
N LEU A 270 -10.41 23.33 -15.21
CA LEU A 270 -11.70 24.03 -15.01
C LEU A 270 -12.93 23.28 -15.56
N PRO A 271 -12.89 22.63 -16.74
CA PRO A 271 -14.03 21.84 -17.24
C PRO A 271 -14.44 20.67 -16.33
N THR A 272 -13.54 20.22 -15.44
CA THR A 272 -13.84 19.18 -14.44
C THR A 272 -14.66 19.76 -13.27
N LEU A 273 -14.47 21.05 -13.00
CA LEU A 273 -15.17 21.76 -11.94
C LEU A 273 -16.52 22.29 -12.42
N ASP A 274 -16.53 22.93 -13.59
CA ASP A 274 -17.70 23.54 -14.21
C ASP A 274 -17.72 23.21 -15.70
N ASP A 275 -18.75 22.47 -16.11
CA ASP A 275 -18.92 21.98 -17.48
C ASP A 275 -19.38 23.05 -18.47
N ALA A 276 -19.69 24.26 -18.00
CA ALA A 276 -19.87 25.42 -18.85
C ALA A 276 -18.54 26.02 -19.33
N TYR A 277 -17.41 25.68 -18.68
CA TYR A 277 -16.09 26.17 -19.07
C TYR A 277 -15.55 25.38 -20.28
N SER A 278 -15.19 26.08 -21.35
CA SER A 278 -14.64 25.48 -22.57
C SER A 278 -13.52 26.34 -23.14
N ALA A 279 -12.47 25.68 -23.66
CA ALA A 279 -11.39 26.37 -24.37
C ALA A 279 -11.89 27.11 -25.64
N ALA A 280 -13.02 26.68 -26.22
CA ALA A 280 -13.64 27.30 -27.39
C ALA A 280 -14.39 28.62 -27.08
N LEU A 281 -14.58 28.97 -25.81
CA LEU A 281 -15.16 30.26 -25.41
C LEU A 281 -14.26 31.43 -25.83
N THR A 282 -14.86 32.62 -25.95
CA THR A 282 -14.07 33.85 -26.08
C THR A 282 -13.25 34.09 -24.80
N GLU A 283 -12.14 34.81 -24.92
CA GLU A 283 -11.31 35.10 -23.74
C GLU A 283 -12.06 35.90 -22.67
N THR A 284 -12.95 36.81 -23.11
CA THR A 284 -13.83 37.58 -22.22
C THR A 284 -14.78 36.68 -21.43
N ASP A 285 -15.39 35.69 -22.09
CA ASP A 285 -16.28 34.75 -21.41
C ASP A 285 -15.51 33.84 -20.44
N ARG A 286 -14.35 33.30 -20.86
CA ARG A 286 -13.50 32.49 -19.96
C ARG A 286 -13.08 33.27 -18.72
N ALA A 287 -12.66 34.52 -18.90
CA ALA A 287 -12.26 35.39 -17.81
C ALA A 287 -13.40 35.62 -16.82
N ARG A 288 -14.62 35.87 -17.32
CA ARG A 288 -15.82 36.03 -16.49
C ARG A 288 -16.17 34.75 -15.72
N LEU A 289 -16.25 33.61 -16.41
CA LEU A 289 -16.60 32.34 -15.76
C LEU A 289 -15.57 31.94 -14.70
N TRP A 290 -14.29 32.15 -14.97
CA TRP A 290 -13.22 31.94 -13.98
C TRP A 290 -13.43 32.80 -12.73
N CYS A 291 -13.72 34.09 -12.91
CA CYS A 291 -13.92 34.99 -11.76
C CYS A 291 -15.13 34.58 -10.92
N ASP A 292 -16.22 34.15 -11.55
CA ASP A 292 -17.41 33.63 -10.88
C ASP A 292 -17.07 32.34 -10.08
N ILE A 293 -16.38 31.38 -10.70
CA ILE A 293 -15.90 30.15 -10.06
C ILE A 293 -15.03 30.48 -8.83
N ALA A 294 -14.03 31.34 -9.02
CA ALA A 294 -13.12 31.75 -7.96
C ALA A 294 -13.87 32.48 -6.83
N CYS A 295 -14.90 33.26 -7.15
CA CYS A 295 -15.75 33.92 -6.17
C CYS A 295 -16.46 32.88 -5.29
N VAL A 296 -17.13 31.89 -5.91
CA VAL A 296 -17.84 30.83 -5.17
C VAL A 296 -16.88 30.00 -4.32
N LEU A 297 -15.71 29.61 -4.84
CA LEU A 297 -14.70 28.87 -4.06
C LEU A 297 -14.21 29.67 -2.84
N ARG A 298 -14.01 30.98 -3.00
CA ARG A 298 -13.56 31.86 -1.92
C ARG A 298 -14.64 32.08 -0.87
N GLU A 299 -15.87 32.35 -1.28
CA GLU A 299 -16.95 32.75 -0.39
C GLU A 299 -17.59 31.55 0.31
N ARG A 300 -17.94 30.50 -0.46
CA ARG A 300 -18.63 29.31 0.05
C ARG A 300 -17.67 28.32 0.72
N PHE A 301 -16.50 28.08 0.12
CA PHE A 301 -15.56 27.03 0.56
C PHE A 301 -14.32 27.59 1.30
N ARG A 302 -14.25 28.92 1.48
CA ARG A 302 -13.15 29.60 2.20
C ARG A 302 -11.77 29.26 1.63
N VAL A 303 -11.68 29.08 0.31
CA VAL A 303 -10.41 28.88 -0.40
C VAL A 303 -9.68 30.22 -0.49
N HIS A 304 -8.42 30.28 -0.06
CA HIS A 304 -7.61 31.48 -0.22
C HIS A 304 -7.17 31.63 -1.69
N PRO A 305 -7.02 32.84 -2.25
CA PRO A 305 -6.55 33.01 -3.63
C PRO A 305 -5.23 32.28 -3.97
N LEU A 306 -4.32 32.17 -2.99
CA LEU A 306 -3.06 31.41 -3.11
C LEU A 306 -3.24 29.88 -3.14
N GLU A 307 -4.44 29.37 -2.83
CA GLU A 307 -4.79 27.94 -2.83
C GLU A 307 -5.59 27.54 -4.09
N LEU A 308 -6.15 28.51 -4.82
CA LEU A 308 -7.11 28.27 -5.92
C LEU A 308 -6.57 27.29 -6.97
N ALA A 309 -5.37 27.52 -7.50
CA ALA A 309 -4.79 26.66 -8.53
C ALA A 309 -4.54 25.22 -8.02
N ASP A 310 -4.05 25.07 -6.79
CA ASP A 310 -3.75 23.75 -6.23
C ASP A 310 -5.01 22.95 -5.90
N VAL A 311 -6.07 23.63 -5.44
CA VAL A 311 -7.38 23.01 -5.22
C VAL A 311 -7.97 22.52 -6.55
N LEU A 312 -7.86 23.29 -7.63
CA LEU A 312 -8.28 22.86 -8.96
C LEU A 312 -7.50 21.63 -9.44
N LEU A 313 -6.18 21.62 -9.27
CA LEU A 313 -5.33 20.50 -9.65
C LEU A 313 -5.63 19.24 -8.82
N ALA A 314 -5.94 19.39 -7.53
CA ALA A 314 -6.34 18.28 -6.69
C ALA A 314 -7.69 17.69 -7.13
N LEU A 315 -8.63 18.53 -7.54
CA LEU A 315 -9.95 18.10 -8.03
C LEU A 315 -9.89 17.45 -9.42
N ALA A 316 -8.94 17.85 -10.27
CA ALA A 316 -8.76 17.28 -11.60
C ALA A 316 -7.84 16.04 -11.64
N ALA A 317 -7.29 15.62 -10.49
CA ALA A 317 -6.61 14.34 -10.42
C ALA A 317 -7.63 13.22 -10.62
N GLU A 318 -7.59 12.55 -11.79
CA GLU A 318 -8.51 11.44 -12.05
C GLU A 318 -8.34 10.38 -10.95
N PRO A 319 -9.44 9.91 -10.32
CA PRO A 319 -9.36 8.68 -9.57
C PRO A 319 -8.89 7.60 -10.54
N THR A 320 -7.81 6.89 -10.20
CA THR A 320 -7.32 5.77 -11.00
C THR A 320 -8.51 4.84 -11.24
N LEU A 321 -8.95 4.80 -12.50
CA LEU A 321 -9.98 3.88 -12.96
C LEU A 321 -9.46 2.48 -12.69
N ASP A 322 -9.94 1.86 -11.63
CA ASP A 322 -9.65 0.46 -11.32
C ASP A 322 -10.45 -0.41 -12.31
N THR A 323 -10.01 -0.40 -13.56
CA THR A 323 -10.60 -1.15 -14.69
C THR A 323 -10.10 -2.59 -14.73
N ASP A 324 -9.13 -2.95 -13.90
CA ASP A 324 -8.50 -4.26 -13.93
C ASP A 324 -9.27 -5.24 -13.05
N LEU A 325 -10.29 -5.88 -13.63
CA LEU A 325 -10.83 -7.18 -13.17
C LEU A 325 -9.82 -8.34 -13.37
N GLY A 326 -8.51 -8.03 -13.35
CA GLY A 326 -7.41 -8.98 -13.49
C GLY A 326 -6.95 -9.54 -12.15
N ASP A 327 -7.12 -8.76 -11.08
CA ASP A 327 -6.74 -9.12 -9.71
C ASP A 327 -7.98 -9.38 -8.83
N PHE A 328 -7.77 -10.11 -7.73
CA PHE A 328 -8.85 -10.43 -6.80
C PHE A 328 -9.31 -9.18 -6.02
N GLY A 329 -10.45 -8.62 -6.39
CA GLY A 329 -11.07 -7.47 -5.73
C GLY A 329 -12.15 -7.80 -4.69
N GLY A 330 -12.22 -9.04 -4.19
CA GLY A 330 -13.25 -9.49 -3.25
C GLY A 330 -14.44 -10.24 -3.90
N PHE A 331 -15.22 -10.90 -3.05
CA PHE A 331 -16.55 -11.41 -3.36
C PHE A 331 -17.60 -10.29 -3.23
N CYS A 332 -18.81 -10.52 -3.70
CA CYS A 332 -19.94 -9.61 -3.47
C CYS A 332 -21.03 -10.27 -2.62
N THR A 333 -21.97 -9.48 -2.13
CA THR A 333 -23.13 -9.95 -1.36
C THR A 333 -23.89 -11.04 -2.14
N ASP A 334 -23.99 -10.88 -3.45
CA ASP A 334 -24.67 -11.84 -4.33
C ASP A 334 -23.96 -13.20 -4.44
N SER A 335 -22.65 -13.27 -4.14
CA SER A 335 -21.90 -14.54 -4.10
C SER A 335 -22.52 -15.55 -3.13
N PHE A 336 -22.94 -15.07 -1.96
CA PHE A 336 -23.49 -15.89 -0.89
C PHE A 336 -24.98 -16.19 -1.11
N ALA A 337 -25.74 -15.19 -1.58
CA ALA A 337 -27.14 -15.36 -1.96
C ALA A 337 -27.30 -16.39 -3.09
N PHE A 338 -26.46 -16.30 -4.14
CA PHE A 338 -26.44 -17.26 -5.24
C PHE A 338 -26.23 -18.70 -4.74
N LEU A 339 -25.32 -18.91 -3.78
CA LEU A 339 -25.06 -20.24 -3.22
C LEU A 339 -26.22 -20.78 -2.37
N ALA A 340 -26.94 -19.90 -1.66
CA ALA A 340 -28.16 -20.28 -0.93
C ALA A 340 -29.27 -20.70 -1.90
N GLU A 341 -29.54 -19.88 -2.92
CA GLU A 341 -30.54 -20.19 -3.95
C GLU A 341 -30.20 -21.46 -4.74
N LEU A 342 -28.91 -21.69 -5.03
CA LEU A 342 -28.44 -22.92 -5.68
C LEU A 342 -28.67 -24.15 -4.79
N ALA A 343 -28.56 -24.01 -3.47
CA ALA A 343 -28.84 -25.10 -2.54
C ALA A 343 -30.32 -25.50 -2.58
N ASP A 344 -31.21 -24.52 -2.66
CA ASP A 344 -32.67 -24.71 -2.69
C ASP A 344 -33.19 -25.21 -4.04
N ALA A 345 -32.77 -24.58 -5.15
CA ALA A 345 -33.28 -24.90 -6.48
C ALA A 345 -32.61 -26.16 -7.08
N ASN A 346 -31.27 -26.21 -7.01
CA ASN A 346 -30.40 -27.29 -7.51
C ASN A 346 -30.89 -28.00 -8.79
N ALA A 347 -31.26 -27.24 -9.82
CA ALA A 347 -31.83 -27.75 -11.08
C ALA A 347 -31.08 -27.24 -12.32
N LYS A 348 -31.03 -28.05 -13.38
CA LYS A 348 -30.28 -27.72 -14.62
C LYS A 348 -30.83 -26.49 -15.33
N ASP A 349 -32.15 -26.35 -15.39
CA ASP A 349 -32.80 -25.23 -16.07
C ASP A 349 -32.52 -23.93 -15.32
N TRP A 350 -32.66 -23.94 -13.99
CA TRP A 350 -32.31 -22.82 -13.12
C TRP A 350 -30.83 -22.38 -13.28
N MET A 351 -29.90 -23.33 -13.32
CA MET A 351 -28.48 -23.01 -13.52
C MET A 351 -28.18 -22.48 -14.93
N THR A 352 -28.96 -22.90 -15.93
CA THR A 352 -28.82 -22.41 -17.31
C THR A 352 -29.23 -20.94 -17.39
N GLU A 353 -30.32 -20.57 -16.70
CA GLU A 353 -30.76 -19.17 -16.56
C GLU A 353 -29.76 -18.32 -15.75
N ASN A 354 -29.11 -18.91 -14.74
CA ASN A 354 -28.17 -18.21 -13.87
C ASN A 354 -26.68 -18.35 -14.27
N ARG A 355 -26.40 -18.80 -15.49
CA ARG A 355 -25.02 -19.11 -15.92
C ARG A 355 -24.08 -17.91 -15.89
N GLU A 356 -24.54 -16.74 -16.34
CA GLU A 356 -23.74 -15.51 -16.30
C GLU A 356 -23.53 -15.01 -14.87
N ARG A 357 -24.58 -15.09 -14.04
CA ARG A 357 -24.50 -14.76 -12.60
C ARG A 357 -23.45 -15.62 -11.92
N TYR A 358 -23.49 -16.95 -12.11
CA TYR A 358 -22.48 -17.87 -11.60
C TYR A 358 -21.05 -17.49 -12.02
N GLN A 359 -20.85 -17.13 -13.30
CA GLN A 359 -19.53 -16.75 -13.78
C GLN A 359 -18.99 -15.54 -13.01
N PHE A 360 -19.82 -14.50 -12.92
CA PHE A 360 -19.45 -13.22 -12.33
C PHE A 360 -19.28 -13.26 -10.81
N VAL A 361 -20.28 -13.78 -10.08
CA VAL A 361 -20.33 -13.66 -8.62
C VAL A 361 -19.55 -14.75 -7.90
N LEU A 362 -19.20 -15.84 -8.59
CA LEU A 362 -18.59 -17.00 -7.93
C LEU A 362 -17.36 -17.53 -8.69
N ARG A 363 -17.49 -17.90 -9.97
CA ARG A 363 -16.43 -18.60 -10.68
C ARG A 363 -15.18 -17.75 -10.89
N GLU A 364 -15.34 -16.53 -11.40
CA GLU A 364 -14.23 -15.59 -11.62
C GLU A 364 -13.51 -15.19 -10.33
N PRO A 365 -14.20 -14.70 -9.27
CA PRO A 365 -13.50 -14.34 -8.03
C PRO A 365 -12.82 -15.54 -7.37
N LEU A 366 -13.34 -16.77 -7.52
CA LEU A 366 -12.65 -17.98 -7.05
C LEU A 366 -11.36 -18.28 -7.83
N VAL A 367 -11.35 -18.02 -9.14
CA VAL A 367 -10.15 -18.18 -9.97
C VAL A 367 -9.10 -17.15 -9.60
N GLU A 368 -9.49 -15.89 -9.51
CA GLU A 368 -8.61 -14.78 -9.12
C GLU A 368 -8.03 -14.98 -7.72
N LEU A 369 -8.85 -15.41 -6.74
CA LEU A 369 -8.37 -15.73 -5.40
C LEU A 369 -7.38 -16.89 -5.41
N CYS A 370 -7.69 -17.96 -6.16
CA CYS A 370 -6.81 -19.12 -6.28
C CYS A 370 -5.45 -18.74 -6.90
N GLU A 371 -5.46 -17.90 -7.94
CA GLU A 371 -4.26 -17.43 -8.62
C GLU A 371 -3.45 -16.50 -7.73
N SER A 372 -4.10 -15.53 -7.07
CA SER A 372 -3.46 -14.63 -6.11
C SER A 372 -2.74 -15.39 -4.99
N VAL A 373 -3.43 -16.36 -4.35
CA VAL A 373 -2.83 -17.18 -3.29
C VAL A 373 -1.71 -18.09 -3.83
N ALA A 374 -1.92 -18.66 -5.01
CA ALA A 374 -0.95 -19.57 -5.62
C ALA A 374 0.37 -18.87 -5.99
N GLU A 375 0.30 -17.72 -6.66
CA GLU A 375 1.49 -16.98 -7.11
C GLU A 375 2.24 -16.33 -5.96
N ARG A 376 1.53 -15.85 -4.92
CA ARG A 376 2.15 -15.11 -3.82
C ARG A 376 2.76 -15.99 -2.73
N TYR A 377 2.32 -17.25 -2.60
CA TYR A 377 2.77 -18.12 -1.50
C TYR A 377 2.98 -19.57 -1.91
N ILE A 378 1.97 -20.22 -2.50
CA ILE A 378 2.02 -21.68 -2.71
C ILE A 378 3.17 -22.06 -3.65
N ARG A 379 3.31 -21.39 -4.80
CA ARG A 379 4.39 -21.65 -5.76
C ARG A 379 5.77 -21.24 -5.23
N PRO A 380 5.99 -19.99 -4.78
CA PRO A 380 7.32 -19.55 -4.37
C PRO A 380 7.81 -20.22 -3.08
N VAL A 381 6.91 -20.56 -2.14
CA VAL A 381 7.29 -21.11 -0.83
C VAL A 381 7.06 -22.62 -0.79
N LEU A 382 5.80 -23.06 -0.85
CA LEU A 382 5.46 -24.46 -0.58
C LEU A 382 5.98 -25.42 -1.66
N ASN A 383 5.95 -24.99 -2.93
CA ASN A 383 6.41 -25.83 -4.03
C ASN A 383 7.91 -25.71 -4.26
N ARG A 384 8.45 -24.49 -4.33
CA ARG A 384 9.85 -24.28 -4.71
C ARG A 384 10.81 -24.50 -3.55
N GLU A 385 10.50 -24.02 -2.36
CA GLU A 385 11.42 -24.10 -1.21
C GLU A 385 11.23 -25.39 -0.42
N TYR A 386 9.98 -25.73 -0.06
CA TYR A 386 9.69 -26.95 0.69
C TYR A 386 9.56 -28.20 -0.21
N GLY A 387 9.50 -28.02 -1.54
CA GLY A 387 9.48 -29.15 -2.48
C GLY A 387 8.19 -29.97 -2.46
N TRP A 388 7.09 -29.47 -1.88
CA TRP A 388 5.86 -30.26 -1.71
C TRP A 388 5.01 -30.42 -2.98
N ASP A 389 5.32 -29.69 -4.05
CA ASP A 389 4.62 -29.72 -5.35
C ASP A 389 3.08 -29.80 -5.22
N LEU A 390 2.50 -28.77 -4.62
CA LEU A 390 1.06 -28.61 -4.45
C LEU A 390 0.38 -28.23 -5.78
N GLU A 391 -0.80 -28.81 -6.01
CA GLU A 391 -1.69 -28.44 -7.12
C GLU A 391 -2.18 -27.00 -6.96
N CYS A 392 -1.91 -26.18 -7.96
CA CYS A 392 -2.19 -24.74 -7.97
C CYS A 392 -3.07 -24.30 -9.16
N ALA A 393 -3.43 -25.22 -10.06
CA ALA A 393 -4.19 -24.86 -11.24
C ALA A 393 -5.63 -24.46 -10.87
N SER A 394 -6.04 -23.24 -11.22
CA SER A 394 -7.38 -22.66 -11.03
C SER A 394 -8.49 -23.33 -11.87
N LYS A 395 -8.17 -24.44 -12.54
CA LYS A 395 -9.08 -25.22 -13.40
C LYS A 395 -10.08 -26.04 -12.56
N PRO A 396 -11.33 -26.21 -13.01
CA PRO A 396 -12.31 -27.05 -12.31
C PRO A 396 -11.81 -28.49 -12.17
N GLY A 397 -11.97 -29.06 -10.98
CA GLY A 397 -11.51 -30.41 -10.65
C GLY A 397 -10.02 -30.50 -10.28
N ARG A 398 -9.26 -29.41 -10.36
CA ARG A 398 -7.88 -29.28 -9.85
C ARG A 398 -7.91 -28.59 -8.48
N ALA A 399 -7.25 -27.44 -8.33
CA ALA A 399 -7.28 -26.68 -7.09
C ALA A 399 -8.69 -26.14 -6.82
N VAL A 400 -9.43 -25.72 -7.86
CA VAL A 400 -10.82 -25.27 -7.72
C VAL A 400 -11.79 -26.42 -7.99
N THR A 401 -12.82 -26.54 -7.17
CA THR A 401 -13.85 -27.59 -7.32
C THR A 401 -14.73 -27.35 -8.55
N SER A 402 -15.25 -28.43 -9.12
CA SER A 402 -16.27 -28.36 -10.16
C SER A 402 -17.64 -28.07 -9.53
N ILE A 403 -18.38 -27.12 -10.08
CA ILE A 403 -19.76 -26.89 -9.65
C ILE A 403 -20.68 -28.06 -9.95
N CYS A 404 -20.45 -28.80 -11.04
CA CYS A 404 -21.21 -30.01 -11.37
C CYS A 404 -20.82 -31.17 -10.44
N LYS A 405 -21.82 -31.91 -9.95
CA LYS A 405 -21.64 -33.17 -9.24
C LYS A 405 -21.52 -34.33 -10.21
N ASN A 406 -20.65 -35.27 -9.86
CA ASN A 406 -20.45 -36.53 -10.59
C ASN A 406 -20.91 -37.70 -9.72
N ASP A 407 -22.16 -37.67 -9.27
CA ASP A 407 -22.77 -38.73 -8.44
C ASP A 407 -23.77 -39.60 -9.21
N PHE A 408 -23.76 -39.52 -10.54
CA PHE A 408 -24.67 -40.24 -11.45
C PHE A 408 -26.16 -39.97 -11.18
N GLY A 409 -26.51 -38.75 -10.73
CA GLY A 409 -27.90 -38.32 -10.55
C GLY A 409 -28.54 -38.79 -9.25
N ARG A 410 -27.72 -39.21 -8.26
CA ARG A 410 -28.21 -39.62 -6.94
C ARG A 410 -28.67 -38.44 -6.07
N THR A 411 -28.09 -37.26 -6.29
CA THR A 411 -28.50 -35.99 -5.66
C THR A 411 -28.68 -34.91 -6.74
N GLY A 412 -29.01 -33.68 -6.33
CA GLY A 412 -29.08 -32.56 -7.27
C GLY A 412 -27.78 -32.38 -8.07
N PRO A 413 -27.83 -31.89 -9.33
CA PRO A 413 -26.70 -31.79 -10.27
C PRO A 413 -25.54 -30.86 -9.84
N TYR A 414 -25.72 -29.99 -8.84
CA TYR A 414 -24.74 -28.94 -8.51
C TYR A 414 -24.32 -28.94 -7.03
N GLN A 415 -23.09 -28.45 -6.79
CA GLN A 415 -22.52 -28.24 -5.46
C GLN A 415 -22.78 -26.81 -4.98
N PRO A 416 -23.58 -26.61 -3.92
CA PRO A 416 -23.80 -25.29 -3.32
C PRO A 416 -22.63 -24.81 -2.43
N VAL A 417 -21.53 -25.58 -2.41
CA VAL A 417 -20.30 -25.24 -1.70
C VAL A 417 -19.15 -25.39 -2.68
N GLN A 418 -18.31 -24.36 -2.80
CA GLN A 418 -17.12 -24.38 -3.63
C GLN A 418 -15.87 -24.39 -2.77
N TRP A 419 -14.82 -25.02 -3.28
CA TRP A 419 -13.55 -25.12 -2.58
C TRP A 419 -12.39 -24.78 -3.51
N ILE A 420 -11.44 -24.03 -2.97
CA ILE A 420 -10.04 -23.98 -3.41
C ILE A 420 -9.27 -24.90 -2.47
N THR A 421 -8.52 -25.87 -3.00
CA THR A 421 -7.74 -26.83 -2.21
C THR A 421 -6.35 -26.98 -2.81
N PHE A 422 -5.32 -26.68 -2.03
CA PHE A 422 -3.93 -26.94 -2.34
C PHE A 422 -3.49 -28.22 -1.62
N TYR A 423 -3.03 -29.21 -2.39
CA TYR A 423 -2.68 -30.57 -1.94
C TYR A 423 -1.54 -31.11 -2.81
N ARG A 424 -0.75 -32.07 -2.31
CA ARG A 424 0.41 -32.59 -3.05
C ARG A 424 -0.02 -33.42 -4.25
N LYS A 425 0.56 -33.16 -5.43
CA LYS A 425 0.22 -33.87 -6.68
C LYS A 425 0.59 -35.35 -6.67
N ALA A 426 1.57 -35.74 -5.85
CA ALA A 426 1.99 -37.14 -5.71
C ALA A 426 0.86 -38.07 -5.21
N GLN A 427 -0.20 -37.51 -4.62
CA GLN A 427 -1.34 -38.27 -4.13
C GLN A 427 -2.43 -38.38 -5.22
N ALA A 428 -2.99 -39.59 -5.37
CA ALA A 428 -3.86 -39.96 -6.49
C ALA A 428 -5.10 -39.05 -6.69
N ASN A 429 -5.60 -38.41 -5.62
CA ASN A 429 -6.64 -37.40 -5.69
C ASN A 429 -6.61 -36.46 -4.48
N LYS A 430 -7.23 -35.27 -4.61
CA LYS A 430 -7.24 -34.25 -3.55
C LYS A 430 -7.73 -34.73 -2.19
N ARG A 431 -8.66 -35.69 -2.13
CA ARG A 431 -9.21 -36.21 -0.86
C ARG A 431 -8.27 -37.20 -0.16
N ALA A 432 -7.21 -37.65 -0.83
CA ALA A 432 -6.26 -38.62 -0.30
C ALA A 432 -5.09 -37.97 0.49
N ASP A 433 -5.05 -36.63 0.60
CA ASP A 433 -3.98 -35.90 1.28
C ASP A 433 -4.51 -34.82 2.23
N ALA A 434 -3.59 -34.25 3.01
CA ALA A 434 -3.83 -33.00 3.72
C ALA A 434 -4.02 -31.84 2.74
N GLN A 435 -4.86 -30.87 3.14
CA GLN A 435 -5.26 -29.75 2.30
C GLN A 435 -5.06 -28.43 3.04
N LEU A 436 -4.48 -27.44 2.36
CA LEU A 436 -4.77 -26.04 2.65
C LEU A 436 -5.97 -25.64 1.80
N PHE A 437 -7.01 -25.09 2.41
CA PHE A 437 -8.29 -24.90 1.74
C PHE A 437 -8.87 -23.51 1.94
N VAL A 438 -9.71 -23.10 0.99
CA VAL A 438 -10.69 -22.02 1.09
C VAL A 438 -12.03 -22.62 0.66
N ARG A 439 -13.03 -22.58 1.53
CA ARG A 439 -14.41 -23.02 1.32
C ARG A 439 -15.29 -21.79 1.26
N ILE A 440 -16.12 -21.67 0.22
CA ILE A 440 -17.19 -20.68 0.13
C ILE A 440 -18.54 -21.39 0.07
N ALA A 441 -19.47 -20.93 0.89
CA ALA A 441 -20.84 -21.44 1.03
C ALA A 441 -21.77 -20.28 1.40
N ALA A 442 -23.08 -20.51 1.44
CA ALA A 442 -24.06 -19.49 1.84
C ALA A 442 -23.79 -18.89 3.23
N ASP A 443 -23.16 -19.66 4.14
CA ASP A 443 -22.82 -19.24 5.49
C ASP A 443 -21.51 -18.45 5.59
N GLY A 444 -20.83 -18.19 4.47
CA GLY A 444 -19.61 -17.39 4.41
C GLY A 444 -18.39 -18.13 3.88
N VAL A 445 -17.21 -17.72 4.31
CA VAL A 445 -15.92 -18.28 3.86
C VAL A 445 -15.16 -18.89 5.02
N ASN A 446 -14.69 -20.13 4.84
CA ASN A 446 -13.80 -20.81 5.78
C ASN A 446 -12.48 -21.12 5.11
N TYR A 447 -11.36 -20.92 5.79
CA TYR A 447 -10.05 -21.25 5.21
C TYR A 447 -9.05 -21.65 6.28
N GLY A 448 -8.16 -22.56 5.92
CA GLY A 448 -7.11 -23.06 6.80
C GLY A 448 -6.62 -24.43 6.37
N PHE A 449 -6.33 -25.29 7.35
CA PHE A 449 -5.86 -26.65 7.17
C PHE A 449 -6.98 -27.65 7.39
N HIS A 450 -7.10 -28.64 6.50
CA HIS A 450 -8.07 -29.74 6.59
C HIS A 450 -7.39 -31.08 6.34
N LEU A 451 -7.78 -32.07 7.16
CA LEU A 451 -7.39 -33.46 7.00
C LEU A 451 -8.64 -34.34 7.10
N GLY A 452 -9.04 -34.93 5.98
CA GLY A 452 -10.22 -35.79 5.89
C GLY A 452 -9.93 -37.27 6.14
N ARG A 453 -10.98 -38.05 6.45
CA ARG A 453 -10.90 -39.50 6.70
C ARG A 453 -10.27 -40.31 5.57
N THR A 454 -10.39 -39.84 4.33
CA THR A 454 -9.84 -40.50 3.13
C THR A 454 -8.33 -40.28 2.97
N ALA A 455 -7.75 -39.30 3.68
CA ALA A 455 -6.32 -39.02 3.69
C ALA A 455 -5.57 -39.97 4.66
N ARG A 456 -5.59 -41.27 4.34
CA ARG A 456 -5.12 -42.33 5.26
C ARG A 456 -3.65 -42.18 5.63
N ASP A 457 -2.77 -42.02 4.64
CA ASP A 457 -1.33 -41.97 4.85
C ASP A 457 -0.90 -40.66 5.50
N ALA A 458 -1.34 -39.53 4.94
CA ALA A 458 -1.13 -38.20 5.51
C ALA A 458 -1.68 -38.10 6.94
N GLY A 459 -2.84 -38.70 7.21
CA GLY A 459 -3.43 -38.69 8.55
C GLY A 459 -2.73 -39.62 9.54
N LYS A 460 -2.18 -40.75 9.09
CA LYS A 460 -1.32 -41.60 9.93
C LYS A 460 -0.03 -40.86 10.29
N GLN A 461 0.59 -40.20 9.32
CA GLN A 461 1.79 -39.38 9.49
C GLN A 461 1.53 -38.21 10.45
N PHE A 462 0.45 -37.47 10.24
CA PHE A 462 0.01 -36.37 11.10
C PHE A 462 -0.18 -36.81 12.55
N ARG A 463 -0.93 -37.89 12.77
CA ARG A 463 -1.15 -38.43 14.12
C ARG A 463 0.15 -38.88 14.78
N ARG A 464 1.04 -39.57 14.06
CA ARG A 464 2.34 -39.98 14.60
C ARG A 464 3.15 -38.78 15.07
N ASN A 465 3.31 -37.79 14.19
CA ASN A 465 4.06 -36.56 14.48
C ASN A 465 3.46 -35.77 15.66
N ILE A 466 2.13 -35.66 15.74
CA ILE A 466 1.47 -35.01 16.88
C ILE A 466 1.71 -35.79 18.17
N GLN A 467 1.63 -37.12 18.16
CA GLN A 467 1.87 -37.91 19.37
C GLN A 467 3.32 -37.76 19.87
N GLU A 468 4.29 -37.86 18.96
CA GLU A 468 5.73 -37.80 19.26
C GLU A 468 6.22 -36.39 19.61
N HIS A 469 5.63 -35.35 19.01
CA HIS A 469 6.18 -33.98 19.05
C HIS A 469 5.16 -32.88 19.43
N ALA A 470 4.06 -33.22 20.10
CA ALA A 470 2.98 -32.27 20.42
C ALA A 470 3.46 -30.96 21.03
N ASP A 471 4.43 -31.00 21.96
CA ASP A 471 4.93 -29.82 22.67
C ASP A 471 5.72 -28.86 21.75
N ALA A 472 6.44 -29.39 20.76
CA ALA A 472 7.11 -28.57 19.75
C ALA A 472 6.10 -27.97 18.76
N ILE A 473 5.12 -28.77 18.33
CA ILE A 473 4.07 -28.35 17.39
C ILE A 473 3.17 -27.29 18.04
N PHE A 474 2.73 -27.53 19.28
CA PHE A 474 1.93 -26.59 20.05
C PHE A 474 2.66 -25.25 20.24
N ARG A 475 3.96 -25.29 20.56
CA ARG A 475 4.77 -24.06 20.64
C ARG A 475 4.86 -23.34 19.30
N ALA A 476 5.08 -24.04 18.19
CA ALA A 476 5.13 -23.45 16.86
C ALA A 476 3.80 -22.75 16.48
N LEU A 477 2.67 -23.45 16.67
CA LEU A 477 1.33 -22.91 16.42
C LEU A 477 1.02 -21.70 17.32
N ARG A 478 1.44 -21.74 18.59
CA ARG A 478 1.26 -20.63 19.54
C ARG A 478 2.07 -19.40 19.16
N THR A 479 3.34 -19.57 18.78
CA THR A 479 4.19 -18.46 18.32
C THR A 479 3.60 -17.80 17.07
N GLY A 480 2.94 -18.57 16.20
CA GLY A 480 2.20 -18.05 15.06
C GLY A 480 0.84 -17.42 15.37
N GLY A 481 0.37 -17.39 16.63
CA GLY A 481 -0.93 -16.82 17.00
C GLY A 481 -2.15 -17.66 16.56
N VAL A 482 -1.96 -18.94 16.24
CA VAL A 482 -3.04 -19.81 15.73
C VAL A 482 -4.17 -19.95 16.75
N PHE A 483 -3.87 -20.05 18.04
CA PHE A 483 -4.89 -20.26 19.07
C PHE A 483 -5.74 -19.02 19.36
N ASP A 484 -5.26 -17.82 18.98
CA ASP A 484 -5.98 -16.57 19.17
C ASP A 484 -6.90 -16.27 17.98
N GLU A 485 -6.47 -16.66 16.77
CA GLU A 485 -7.14 -16.28 15.53
C GLU A 485 -7.88 -17.43 14.83
N CYS A 486 -7.55 -18.70 15.10
CA CYS A 486 -8.15 -19.85 14.44
C CYS A 486 -9.02 -20.68 15.40
N ARG A 487 -10.02 -21.36 14.81
CA ARG A 487 -10.85 -22.35 15.48
C ARG A 487 -10.46 -23.75 15.04
N PHE A 488 -10.55 -24.71 15.96
CA PHE A 488 -10.28 -26.12 15.70
C PHE A 488 -11.61 -26.87 15.61
N TRP A 489 -11.79 -27.63 14.54
CA TRP A 489 -12.99 -28.42 14.25
C TRP A 489 -12.67 -29.91 14.15
N ALA A 490 -13.64 -30.74 14.50
CA ALA A 490 -13.59 -32.20 14.35
C ALA A 490 -14.96 -32.77 13.99
N GLY A 491 -14.99 -34.01 13.50
CA GLY A 491 -16.21 -34.72 13.12
C GLY A 491 -16.37 -34.85 11.60
N GLU A 492 -17.31 -35.68 11.13
CA GLU A 492 -17.51 -35.92 9.69
C GLU A 492 -17.84 -34.64 8.92
N ASP A 493 -18.67 -33.78 9.52
CA ASP A 493 -19.17 -32.53 8.92
C ASP A 493 -18.43 -31.27 9.42
N LEU A 494 -17.42 -31.43 10.28
CA LEU A 494 -16.62 -30.34 10.88
C LEU A 494 -17.43 -29.29 11.67
N GLU A 495 -18.63 -29.63 12.15
CA GLU A 495 -19.48 -28.70 12.92
C GLU A 495 -19.05 -28.59 14.40
N THR A 496 -18.33 -29.59 14.93
CA THR A 496 -17.93 -29.61 16.34
C THR A 496 -16.65 -28.81 16.55
N THR A 497 -16.74 -27.71 17.31
CA THR A 497 -15.56 -26.94 17.72
C THR A 497 -14.89 -27.59 18.94
N VAL A 498 -13.58 -27.77 18.89
CA VAL A 498 -12.78 -28.40 19.95
C VAL A 498 -11.83 -27.35 20.55
N PRO A 499 -11.92 -27.03 21.85
CA PRO A 499 -10.97 -26.09 22.46
C PRO A 499 -9.60 -26.74 22.62
N VAL A 500 -8.55 -26.10 22.12
CA VAL A 500 -7.16 -26.56 22.25
C VAL A 500 -6.36 -25.51 23.01
N LYS A 501 -6.04 -25.78 24.28
CA LYS A 501 -5.31 -24.85 25.15
C LYS A 501 -3.93 -25.37 25.56
N THR A 502 -3.70 -26.67 25.42
CA THR A 502 -2.47 -27.35 25.79
C THR A 502 -2.02 -28.33 24.70
N ALA A 503 -0.77 -28.78 24.78
CA ALA A 503 -0.27 -29.85 23.90
C ALA A 503 -1.05 -31.17 24.08
N ALA A 504 -1.60 -31.44 25.27
CA ALA A 504 -2.46 -32.60 25.52
C ALA A 504 -3.79 -32.49 24.77
N ASP A 505 -4.41 -31.30 24.76
CA ASP A 505 -5.63 -31.04 23.99
C ASP A 505 -5.38 -31.20 22.49
N LEU A 506 -4.20 -30.76 22.01
CA LEU A 506 -3.80 -30.92 20.61
C LEU A 506 -3.67 -32.40 20.24
N ARG A 507 -3.12 -33.23 21.13
CA ARG A 507 -3.08 -34.69 20.94
C ARG A 507 -4.49 -35.27 20.86
N ALA A 508 -5.39 -34.87 21.76
CA ALA A 508 -6.77 -35.34 21.78
C ALA A 508 -7.51 -34.98 20.48
N TRP A 509 -7.39 -33.74 20.03
CA TRP A 509 -7.98 -33.28 18.77
C TRP A 509 -7.44 -34.05 17.55
N ALA A 510 -6.14 -34.33 17.49
CA ALA A 510 -5.52 -35.02 16.36
C ALA A 510 -5.99 -36.48 16.17
N VAL A 511 -6.58 -37.12 17.19
CA VAL A 511 -7.06 -38.52 17.09
C VAL A 511 -8.27 -38.64 16.15
N HIS A 512 -9.05 -37.57 15.98
CA HIS A 512 -10.23 -37.60 15.12
C HIS A 512 -9.86 -37.90 13.65
N LYS A 513 -10.74 -38.62 12.95
CA LYS A 513 -10.52 -39.05 11.55
C LYS A 513 -10.66 -37.91 10.55
N THR A 514 -11.44 -36.90 10.89
CA THR A 514 -11.68 -35.69 10.09
C THR A 514 -11.52 -34.50 11.02
N ILE A 515 -10.59 -33.61 10.66
CA ILE A 515 -10.23 -32.44 11.45
C ILE A 515 -9.97 -31.24 10.54
N ALA A 516 -10.21 -30.04 11.05
CA ALA A 516 -9.80 -28.80 10.41
C ALA A 516 -9.38 -27.75 11.44
N VAL A 517 -8.52 -26.82 11.04
CA VAL A 517 -8.19 -25.64 11.83
C VAL A 517 -8.07 -24.44 10.90
N GLY A 518 -8.62 -23.30 11.29
CA GLY A 518 -8.66 -22.12 10.41
C GLY A 518 -9.61 -21.03 10.88
N LYS A 519 -9.92 -20.09 9.97
CA LYS A 519 -10.83 -18.96 10.21
C LYS A 519 -12.18 -19.18 9.53
N HIS A 520 -13.21 -18.55 10.09
CA HIS A 520 -14.54 -18.46 9.50
C HIS A 520 -14.97 -16.99 9.46
N LEU A 521 -15.27 -16.50 8.26
CA LEU A 521 -15.82 -15.17 8.03
C LEU A 521 -17.28 -15.33 7.61
N THR A 522 -18.19 -14.67 8.33
CA THR A 522 -19.61 -14.61 7.98
C THR A 522 -19.83 -13.72 6.74
N PRO A 523 -20.94 -13.86 5.99
CA PRO A 523 -21.20 -13.08 4.76
C PRO A 523 -21.20 -11.56 4.96
N ASP A 524 -21.48 -11.09 6.18
CA ASP A 524 -21.48 -9.67 6.54
C ASP A 524 -20.08 -9.11 6.79
N SER A 525 -19.05 -9.96 6.82
CA SER A 525 -17.67 -9.52 7.03
C SER A 525 -17.22 -8.56 5.92
N PRO A 526 -16.75 -7.33 6.25
CA PRO A 526 -16.25 -6.38 5.26
C PRO A 526 -15.07 -6.95 4.45
N LEU A 527 -14.19 -7.71 5.08
CA LEU A 527 -12.99 -8.30 4.46
C LEU A 527 -13.32 -9.16 3.25
N LEU A 528 -14.52 -9.77 3.20
CA LEU A 528 -14.93 -10.60 2.05
C LEU A 528 -15.11 -9.80 0.76
N ARG A 529 -15.31 -8.48 0.85
CA ARG A 529 -15.55 -7.56 -0.27
C ARG A 529 -14.32 -6.73 -0.64
N GLN A 530 -13.16 -7.10 -0.10
CA GLN A 530 -11.91 -6.35 -0.29
C GLN A 530 -10.80 -7.29 -0.80
N ASP A 531 -9.76 -6.70 -1.39
CA ASP A 531 -8.61 -7.41 -1.95
C ASP A 531 -7.69 -7.98 -0.85
N GLU A 532 -7.72 -7.42 0.36
CA GLU A 532 -6.89 -7.87 1.49
C GLU A 532 -7.23 -9.26 2.01
N LEU A 533 -8.39 -9.83 1.65
CA LEU A 533 -8.73 -11.23 2.00
C LEU A 533 -7.67 -12.21 1.51
N SER A 534 -7.08 -11.96 0.34
CA SER A 534 -5.99 -12.77 -0.17
C SER A 534 -4.80 -12.79 0.80
N GLY A 535 -4.43 -11.64 1.35
CA GLY A 535 -3.38 -11.49 2.35
C GLY A 535 -3.67 -12.23 3.65
N ASP A 536 -4.90 -12.14 4.17
CA ASP A 536 -5.28 -12.83 5.41
C ASP A 536 -5.28 -14.36 5.26
N ILE A 537 -5.70 -14.87 4.09
CA ILE A 537 -5.61 -16.31 3.76
C ILE A 537 -4.15 -16.77 3.73
N LEU A 538 -3.26 -16.02 3.07
CA LEU A 538 -1.82 -16.34 3.00
C LEU A 538 -1.20 -16.40 4.40
N LEU A 539 -1.47 -15.39 5.23
CA LEU A 539 -0.99 -15.33 6.61
C LEU A 539 -1.53 -16.51 7.43
N THR A 540 -2.80 -16.85 7.27
CA THR A 540 -3.42 -17.99 7.97
C THR A 540 -2.80 -19.32 7.53
N PHE A 541 -2.56 -19.53 6.24
CA PHE A 541 -1.88 -20.72 5.73
C PHE A 541 -0.46 -20.82 6.29
N ASP A 542 0.26 -19.70 6.33
CA ASP A 542 1.60 -19.65 6.90
C ASP A 542 1.59 -20.03 8.39
N ARG A 543 0.70 -19.45 9.18
CA ARG A 543 0.57 -19.82 10.59
C ARG A 543 0.22 -21.29 10.82
N LEU A 544 -0.49 -21.91 9.88
CA LEU A 544 -0.89 -23.32 9.92
C LEU A 544 0.12 -24.28 9.29
N LEU A 545 1.24 -23.79 8.75
CA LEU A 545 2.29 -24.62 8.17
C LEU A 545 2.80 -25.72 9.12
N PRO A 546 2.98 -25.50 10.45
CA PRO A 546 3.34 -26.56 11.37
C PRO A 546 2.37 -27.76 11.34
N ALA A 547 1.07 -27.52 11.20
CA ALA A 547 0.07 -28.57 11.09
C ALA A 547 0.17 -29.30 9.74
N PHE A 548 0.35 -28.55 8.64
CA PHE A 548 0.53 -29.15 7.32
C PHE A 548 1.81 -30.00 7.23
N ALA A 549 2.93 -29.50 7.76
CA ALA A 549 4.20 -30.21 7.84
C ALA A 549 4.06 -31.54 8.59
N CYS A 550 3.25 -31.60 9.64
CA CYS A 550 3.00 -32.86 10.35
C CYS A 550 2.35 -33.93 9.45
N ALA A 551 1.56 -33.55 8.45
CA ALA A 551 0.98 -34.47 7.49
C ALA A 551 1.87 -34.71 6.25
N ALA A 552 2.72 -33.72 5.91
CA ALA A 552 3.54 -33.75 4.72
C ALA A 552 4.90 -34.45 4.93
N GLU A 553 5.55 -34.21 6.07
CA GLU A 553 6.93 -34.61 6.34
C GLU A 553 7.00 -35.83 7.25
N ALA A 554 7.99 -36.68 6.98
CA ALA A 554 8.33 -37.80 7.86
C ALA A 554 8.82 -37.32 9.23
N ASP A 555 9.60 -36.22 9.23
CA ASP A 555 10.10 -35.52 10.41
C ASP A 555 9.87 -34.00 10.26
N PRO A 556 8.88 -33.41 10.96
CA PRO A 556 8.57 -32.00 10.86
C PRO A 556 9.51 -31.12 11.71
N ARG A 557 10.36 -31.70 12.58
CA ARG A 557 11.14 -30.95 13.58
C ARG A 557 12.02 -29.85 12.97
N PRO A 558 12.70 -30.00 11.82
CA PRO A 558 13.48 -28.91 11.24
C PRO A 558 12.65 -27.67 10.88
N LEU A 559 11.40 -27.86 10.43
CA LEU A 559 10.47 -26.76 10.15
C LEU A 559 9.91 -26.17 11.44
N LEU A 560 9.50 -27.02 12.39
CA LEU A 560 9.01 -26.59 13.70
C LEU A 560 10.07 -25.79 14.45
N ALA A 561 11.33 -26.20 14.35
CA ALA A 561 12.49 -25.50 14.88
C ALA A 561 12.61 -24.08 14.30
N ARG A 562 12.55 -23.92 12.97
CA ARG A 562 12.57 -22.60 12.33
C ARG A 562 11.42 -21.71 12.82
N ARG A 563 10.20 -22.26 12.95
CA ARG A 563 8.98 -21.51 13.30
C ARG A 563 8.79 -21.22 14.78
N ALA A 564 9.07 -22.19 15.64
CA ALA A 564 9.02 -22.05 17.09
C ALA A 564 10.25 -21.31 17.64
N GLY A 565 11.29 -21.12 16.80
CA GLY A 565 12.56 -20.51 17.17
C GLY A 565 13.48 -21.40 18.02
N GLN A 566 13.57 -22.67 17.64
CA GLN A 566 14.36 -23.79 18.17
C GLN A 566 14.17 -24.13 19.67
N PRO A 567 14.15 -25.44 19.99
CA PRO A 567 15.35 -25.98 20.66
C PRO A 567 15.77 -27.42 20.25
N ALA A 568 17.10 -27.66 20.34
CA ALA A 568 17.92 -28.90 20.34
C ALA A 568 18.91 -28.95 19.14
N ASP A 569 20.25 -28.94 19.28
CA ASP A 569 21.17 -29.27 20.40
C ASP A 569 22.07 -28.11 20.87
N GLU A 570 22.06 -26.95 20.20
CA GLU A 570 22.65 -25.70 20.69
C GLU A 570 21.54 -24.74 21.12
N PRO A 571 21.72 -23.95 22.19
CA PRO A 571 20.73 -22.94 22.56
C PRO A 571 20.53 -21.97 21.38
N PRO A 572 19.28 -21.63 21.01
CA PRO A 572 19.03 -20.61 19.99
C PRO A 572 19.78 -19.33 20.37
N TYR A 573 20.20 -18.54 19.37
CA TYR A 573 20.85 -17.26 19.65
C TYR A 573 19.91 -16.37 20.47
N ASP A 574 20.15 -16.33 21.77
CA ASP A 574 19.29 -15.74 22.79
C ASP A 574 19.94 -14.47 23.38
N PRO A 575 19.24 -13.70 24.21
CA PRO A 575 19.83 -12.52 24.84
C PRO A 575 21.13 -12.86 25.60
N ALA A 576 21.21 -14.02 26.26
CA ALA A 576 22.43 -14.43 26.95
C ALA A 576 23.61 -14.63 25.97
N SER A 577 23.38 -15.24 24.81
CA SER A 577 24.37 -15.41 23.74
C SER A 577 24.79 -14.06 23.16
N PHE A 578 23.82 -13.16 22.95
CA PHE A 578 24.09 -11.78 22.55
C PHE A 578 25.01 -11.07 23.56
N HIS A 579 24.72 -11.16 24.86
CA HIS A 579 25.55 -10.54 25.90
C HIS A 579 26.95 -11.16 25.97
N ARG A 580 27.08 -12.48 25.83
CA ARG A 580 28.39 -13.16 25.81
C ARG A 580 29.24 -12.75 24.61
N GLU A 581 28.64 -12.59 23.43
CA GLU A 581 29.38 -12.27 22.20
C GLU A 581 29.66 -10.77 22.01
N THR A 582 28.82 -9.90 22.56
CA THR A 582 28.93 -8.44 22.36
C THR A 582 29.43 -7.69 23.58
N TYR A 583 29.35 -8.28 24.77
CA TYR A 583 29.66 -7.64 26.07
C TYR A 583 28.82 -6.38 26.37
N LEU A 584 27.74 -6.16 25.60
CA LEU A 584 26.82 -5.05 25.80
C LEU A 584 25.81 -5.40 26.90
N SER A 585 25.32 -4.40 27.62
CA SER A 585 24.38 -4.58 28.73
C SER A 585 22.95 -4.90 28.27
N GLU A 586 22.17 -5.49 29.17
CA GLU A 586 20.72 -5.74 28.98
C GLU A 586 19.96 -4.43 28.70
N VAL A 587 20.30 -3.35 29.42
CA VAL A 587 19.73 -2.01 29.21
C VAL A 587 19.98 -1.51 27.78
N TRP A 588 21.15 -1.78 27.21
CA TRP A 588 21.44 -1.42 25.82
C TRP A 588 20.58 -2.25 24.86
N LEU A 589 20.49 -3.56 25.06
CA LEU A 589 19.72 -4.46 24.21
C LEU A 589 18.24 -4.09 24.20
N ASP A 590 17.63 -3.87 25.36
CA ASP A 590 16.22 -3.46 25.48
C ASP A 590 15.94 -2.15 24.74
N ARG A 591 16.83 -1.17 24.85
CA ARG A 591 16.72 0.09 24.12
C ARG A 591 16.70 -0.16 22.60
N VAL A 592 17.62 -0.96 22.08
CA VAL A 592 17.71 -1.24 20.64
C VAL A 592 16.51 -2.04 20.15
N MET A 593 16.06 -3.05 20.90
CA MET A 593 14.88 -3.83 20.55
C MET A 593 13.61 -2.98 20.48
N ASN A 594 13.46 -2.01 21.39
CA ASN A 594 12.35 -1.06 21.36
C ASN A 594 12.43 -0.11 20.15
N LEU A 595 13.62 0.38 19.80
CA LEU A 595 13.82 1.20 18.59
C LEU A 595 13.52 0.43 17.30
N LEU A 596 13.84 -0.86 17.25
CA LEU A 596 13.53 -1.74 16.13
C LEU A 596 12.04 -2.05 16.02
N ARG A 597 11.33 -2.21 17.14
CA ARG A 597 9.86 -2.34 17.13
C ARG A 597 9.19 -1.06 16.62
N LEU A 598 9.75 0.10 16.95
CA LEU A 598 9.20 1.41 16.56
C LEU A 598 9.35 1.68 15.05
N LYS A 599 10.55 1.48 14.49
CA LYS A 599 10.82 1.87 13.09
C LYS A 599 11.19 0.72 12.16
N LYS A 600 11.51 -0.48 12.63
CA LYS A 600 12.03 -1.61 11.82
C LYS A 600 13.38 -1.37 11.13
N GLN A 601 13.84 -0.12 11.03
CA GLN A 601 15.16 0.24 10.52
C GLN A 601 16.01 0.99 11.56
N LEU A 602 17.25 0.55 11.73
CA LEU A 602 18.18 1.05 12.75
C LEU A 602 19.59 1.18 12.18
N VAL A 603 20.28 2.25 12.56
CA VAL A 603 21.68 2.51 12.20
C VAL A 603 22.53 2.49 13.47
N LEU A 604 23.52 1.60 13.51
CA LEU A 604 24.60 1.63 14.49
C LEU A 604 25.70 2.57 13.98
N GLN A 605 25.98 3.64 14.72
CA GLN A 605 26.97 4.64 14.34
C GLN A 605 28.05 4.82 15.41
N GLY A 606 29.28 5.11 15.02
CA GLY A 606 30.38 5.30 15.95
C GLY A 606 31.73 5.19 15.28
N VAL A 607 32.81 5.45 16.04
CA VAL A 607 34.18 5.41 15.53
C VAL A 607 34.57 4.01 15.02
N PRO A 608 35.56 3.87 14.12
CA PRO A 608 36.10 2.58 13.72
C PRO A 608 36.54 1.74 14.92
N GLY A 609 36.28 0.44 14.89
CA GLY A 609 36.72 -0.49 15.93
C GLY A 609 35.81 -0.61 17.15
N THR A 610 34.54 -0.20 17.07
CA THR A 610 33.54 -0.38 18.16
C THR A 610 32.61 -1.58 17.96
N GLY A 611 32.95 -2.49 17.04
CA GLY A 611 32.20 -3.72 16.83
C GLY A 611 30.83 -3.58 16.15
N LYS A 612 30.50 -2.43 15.53
CA LYS A 612 29.18 -2.17 14.89
C LYS A 612 28.67 -3.31 14.00
N THR A 613 29.48 -3.78 13.05
CA THR A 613 29.10 -4.86 12.12
C THR A 613 28.92 -6.19 12.84
N HIS A 614 29.74 -6.48 13.85
CA HIS A 614 29.58 -7.65 14.72
C HIS A 614 28.26 -7.58 15.48
N VAL A 615 27.96 -6.45 16.13
CA VAL A 615 26.72 -6.21 16.87
C VAL A 615 25.50 -6.26 15.96
N ALA A 616 25.55 -5.69 14.76
CA ALA A 616 24.47 -5.78 13.78
C ALA A 616 24.17 -7.24 13.37
N ARG A 617 25.21 -8.05 13.17
CA ARG A 617 25.06 -9.49 12.90
C ARG A 617 24.48 -10.23 14.10
N CYS A 618 24.95 -9.94 15.31
CA CYS A 618 24.41 -10.52 16.54
C CYS A 618 22.92 -10.16 16.74
N LEU A 619 22.55 -8.90 16.49
CA LEU A 619 21.14 -8.46 16.50
C LEU A 619 20.32 -9.16 15.42
N ALA A 620 20.85 -9.33 14.22
CA ALA A 620 20.18 -10.05 13.15
C ALA A 620 19.91 -11.50 13.55
N ARG A 621 20.92 -12.21 14.07
CA ARG A 621 20.78 -13.57 14.60
C ARG A 621 19.77 -13.65 15.73
N LEU A 622 19.75 -12.67 16.64
CA LEU A 622 18.78 -12.62 17.74
C LEU A 622 17.35 -12.44 17.24
N LEU A 623 17.13 -11.54 16.28
CA LEU A 623 15.82 -11.28 15.68
C LEU A 623 15.30 -12.49 14.89
N THR A 624 16.17 -13.12 14.10
CA THR A 624 15.80 -14.25 13.23
C THR A 624 15.95 -15.61 13.92
N ARG A 625 16.37 -15.61 15.20
CA ARG A 625 16.68 -16.83 15.98
C ARG A 625 17.65 -17.75 15.24
N ASP A 626 18.71 -17.13 14.72
CA ASP A 626 19.81 -17.73 13.97
C ASP A 626 19.40 -18.40 12.64
N CYS A 627 18.25 -18.04 12.07
CA CYS A 627 17.86 -18.49 10.74
C CYS A 627 18.70 -17.76 9.66
N ALA A 628 19.70 -18.46 9.12
CA ALA A 628 20.61 -17.92 8.11
C ALA A 628 19.90 -17.41 6.85
N ASP A 629 18.86 -18.11 6.37
CA ASP A 629 18.10 -17.68 5.19
C ASP A 629 17.31 -16.38 5.41
N CYS A 630 16.98 -16.08 6.67
CA CYS A 630 16.28 -14.86 7.07
C CYS A 630 17.25 -13.68 7.31
N VAL A 631 18.55 -13.85 7.09
CA VAL A 631 19.54 -12.78 7.21
C VAL A 631 20.24 -12.58 5.87
N ARG A 632 20.33 -11.32 5.42
CA ARG A 632 21.13 -10.95 4.25
C ARG A 632 22.10 -9.85 4.63
N LEU A 633 23.37 -9.98 4.27
CA LEU A 633 24.38 -8.94 4.47
C LEU A 633 24.76 -8.34 3.12
N VAL A 634 24.68 -7.03 3.02
CA VAL A 634 25.22 -6.24 1.91
C VAL A 634 26.14 -5.15 2.45
N GLN A 635 27.14 -4.75 1.67
CA GLN A 635 28.03 -3.65 2.01
C GLN A 635 27.94 -2.59 0.91
N PHE A 636 27.69 -1.34 1.31
CA PHE A 636 27.62 -0.23 0.36
C PHE A 636 29.01 0.28 0.02
N HIS A 637 29.17 0.67 -1.23
CA HIS A 637 30.37 1.28 -1.78
C HIS A 637 29.98 2.40 -2.77
N PRO A 638 30.89 3.31 -3.15
CA PRO A 638 30.55 4.46 -3.98
C PRO A 638 29.86 4.13 -5.32
N SER A 639 30.18 2.97 -5.90
CA SER A 639 29.57 2.49 -7.16
C SER A 639 28.27 1.69 -6.99
N TYR A 640 27.76 1.53 -5.76
CA TYR A 640 26.54 0.76 -5.51
C TYR A 640 25.33 1.60 -5.93
N SER A 641 24.42 1.02 -6.73
CA SER A 641 23.38 1.78 -7.41
C SER A 641 21.97 1.22 -7.17
N TYR A 642 20.97 1.92 -7.71
CA TYR A 642 19.57 1.51 -7.66
C TYR A 642 19.38 0.15 -8.35
N GLU A 643 20.11 -0.07 -9.44
CA GLU A 643 20.00 -1.24 -10.29
C GLU A 643 20.48 -2.53 -9.62
N GLU A 644 21.38 -2.46 -8.64
CA GLU A 644 21.76 -3.62 -7.82
C GLU A 644 20.85 -3.82 -6.60
N PHE A 645 20.28 -2.74 -6.08
CA PHE A 645 19.55 -2.78 -4.82
C PHE A 645 18.04 -3.01 -4.99
N VAL A 646 17.43 -2.34 -5.96
CA VAL A 646 15.96 -2.33 -6.15
C VAL A 646 15.57 -3.11 -7.40
N GLU A 647 15.88 -2.61 -8.60
CA GLU A 647 15.69 -3.34 -9.87
C GLU A 647 16.49 -2.65 -11.00
N GLY A 648 16.93 -3.43 -11.99
CA GLY A 648 17.69 -2.90 -13.11
C GLY A 648 17.57 -3.74 -14.37
N ILE A 649 17.82 -3.11 -15.51
CA ILE A 649 17.88 -3.81 -16.81
C ILE A 649 19.19 -4.59 -16.89
N ARG A 650 19.10 -5.88 -17.21
CA ARG A 650 20.25 -6.78 -17.39
C ARG A 650 20.20 -7.41 -18.77
N ALA A 651 21.36 -7.43 -19.44
CA ALA A 651 21.52 -8.09 -20.72
C ALA A 651 21.83 -9.58 -20.49
N ARG A 652 20.96 -10.47 -20.98
CA ARG A 652 21.20 -11.92 -20.99
C ARG A 652 21.38 -12.40 -22.42
N GLY A 653 22.51 -13.07 -22.66
CA GLY A 653 22.71 -13.84 -23.88
C GLY A 653 21.93 -15.15 -23.80
N ALA A 654 21.11 -15.44 -24.79
CA ALA A 654 20.47 -16.73 -24.99
C ALA A 654 20.91 -17.29 -26.34
N GLU A 655 21.35 -18.56 -26.37
CA GLU A 655 21.47 -19.28 -27.64
C GLU A 655 20.09 -19.80 -28.03
N VAL A 656 19.51 -19.21 -29.06
CA VAL A 656 18.27 -19.69 -29.67
C VAL A 656 18.61 -20.09 -31.09
N ASN A 657 18.44 -21.39 -31.40
CA ASN A 657 18.72 -21.96 -32.72
C ASN A 657 20.15 -21.72 -33.24
N GLY A 658 21.17 -21.79 -32.36
CA GLY A 658 22.57 -21.61 -32.74
C GLY A 658 22.99 -20.17 -33.07
N ARG A 659 22.16 -19.18 -32.69
CA ARG A 659 22.50 -17.76 -32.74
C ARG A 659 22.45 -17.17 -31.33
N SER A 660 23.47 -16.40 -30.96
CA SER A 660 23.48 -15.64 -29.71
C SER A 660 22.57 -14.42 -29.84
N GLU A 661 21.44 -14.42 -29.15
CA GLU A 661 20.51 -13.30 -29.05
C GLU A 661 20.67 -12.63 -27.68
N VAL A 662 20.69 -11.30 -27.62
CA VAL A 662 20.80 -10.54 -26.37
C VAL A 662 19.41 -10.01 -26.00
N THR A 663 18.92 -10.43 -24.83
CA THR A 663 17.65 -9.98 -24.26
C THR A 663 17.91 -9.03 -23.10
N PHE A 664 17.11 -7.96 -23.00
CA PHE A 664 17.20 -6.98 -21.92
C PHE A 664 16.00 -7.18 -20.97
N SER A 665 16.20 -7.96 -19.91
CA SER A 665 15.18 -8.20 -18.89
C SER A 665 15.37 -7.27 -17.70
N VAL A 666 14.27 -6.78 -17.12
CA VAL A 666 14.29 -6.14 -15.81
C VAL A 666 14.46 -7.25 -14.77
N GLU A 667 15.45 -7.10 -13.90
CA GLU A 667 15.74 -8.04 -12.82
C GLU A 667 15.70 -7.31 -11.48
N ASP A 668 15.11 -7.97 -10.48
CA ASP A 668 15.06 -7.47 -9.12
C ASP A 668 16.46 -7.40 -8.50
N GLY A 669 16.72 -6.32 -7.77
CA GLY A 669 17.88 -6.13 -6.93
C GLY A 669 17.73 -6.81 -5.56
N VAL A 670 18.77 -6.69 -4.73
CA VAL A 670 18.88 -7.44 -3.47
C VAL A 670 17.72 -7.16 -2.50
N LEU A 671 17.27 -5.91 -2.39
CA LEU A 671 16.17 -5.54 -1.51
C LEU A 671 14.84 -6.11 -2.01
N CYS A 672 14.53 -6.00 -3.30
CA CYS A 672 13.28 -6.52 -3.87
C CYS A 672 13.20 -8.03 -3.76
N GLN A 673 14.29 -8.75 -4.10
CA GLN A 673 14.35 -10.21 -3.96
C GLN A 673 14.15 -10.64 -2.50
N PHE A 674 14.78 -9.94 -1.57
CA PHE A 674 14.71 -10.28 -0.14
C PHE A 674 13.38 -9.87 0.50
N ALA A 675 12.78 -8.77 0.02
CA ALA A 675 11.42 -8.37 0.38
C ALA A 675 10.39 -9.37 -0.14
N GLU A 676 10.53 -9.89 -1.35
CA GLU A 676 9.64 -10.95 -1.85
C GLU A 676 9.73 -12.21 -0.96
N GLN A 677 10.95 -12.61 -0.56
CA GLN A 677 11.15 -13.73 0.39
C GLN A 677 10.48 -13.47 1.74
N ALA A 678 10.65 -12.26 2.29
CA ALA A 678 10.01 -11.88 3.55
C ALA A 678 8.48 -11.84 3.43
N ALA A 679 7.93 -11.27 2.36
CA ALA A 679 6.49 -11.24 2.09
C ALA A 679 5.90 -12.65 2.00
N ALA A 680 6.66 -13.58 1.45
CA ALA A 680 6.26 -14.96 1.31
C ALA A 680 6.30 -15.73 2.65
N ARG A 681 6.98 -15.22 3.69
CA ARG A 681 7.01 -15.82 5.04
C ARG A 681 6.64 -14.79 6.11
N PRO A 682 5.38 -14.32 6.15
CA PRO A 682 4.99 -13.16 6.96
C PRO A 682 5.16 -13.39 8.47
N SER A 683 5.20 -14.64 8.95
CA SER A 683 5.41 -14.96 10.36
C SER A 683 6.88 -14.95 10.80
N GLU A 684 7.83 -14.88 9.87
CA GLU A 684 9.27 -14.98 10.14
C GLU A 684 9.94 -13.60 9.96
N PRO A 685 10.62 -13.06 10.97
CA PRO A 685 11.36 -11.81 10.82
C PRO A 685 12.54 -12.02 9.86
N HIS A 686 12.70 -11.12 8.89
CA HIS A 686 13.81 -11.08 7.96
C HIS A 686 14.66 -9.85 8.24
N VAL A 687 15.99 -9.97 8.19
CA VAL A 687 16.91 -8.86 8.51
C VAL A 687 17.89 -8.64 7.38
N LEU A 688 17.81 -7.49 6.73
CA LEU A 688 18.80 -7.01 5.79
C LEU A 688 19.81 -6.14 6.53
N VAL A 689 21.03 -6.67 6.70
CA VAL A 689 22.16 -5.96 7.27
C VAL A 689 22.86 -5.16 6.16
N VAL A 690 22.93 -3.83 6.31
CA VAL A 690 23.59 -2.91 5.35
C VAL A 690 24.82 -2.29 6.00
N ASP A 691 25.99 -2.84 5.69
CA ASP A 691 27.26 -2.36 6.21
C ASP A 691 27.74 -1.12 5.43
N GLU A 692 28.40 -0.19 6.13
CA GLU A 692 28.94 1.05 5.54
C GLU A 692 27.91 1.90 4.77
N LEU A 693 26.72 2.09 5.37
CA LEU A 693 25.57 2.74 4.76
C LEU A 693 25.90 4.10 4.12
N ASN A 694 26.78 4.89 4.74
CA ASN A 694 27.15 6.21 4.27
C ASN A 694 28.19 6.23 3.14
N ARG A 695 28.72 5.08 2.71
CA ARG A 695 29.59 5.01 1.52
C ARG A 695 28.81 5.00 0.19
N GLY A 696 27.49 4.82 0.25
CA GLY A 696 26.60 4.89 -0.90
C GLY A 696 25.82 6.21 -0.98
N ASN A 697 25.41 6.61 -2.18
CA ASN A 697 24.45 7.69 -2.37
C ASN A 697 23.03 7.17 -2.07
N LEU A 698 22.60 7.30 -0.82
CA LEU A 698 21.36 6.70 -0.34
C LEU A 698 20.09 7.15 -1.07
N PRO A 699 19.88 8.46 -1.36
CA PRO A 699 18.76 8.88 -2.20
C PRO A 699 18.73 8.18 -3.56
N ARG A 700 19.89 7.96 -4.17
CA ARG A 700 20.00 7.28 -5.46
C ARG A 700 19.78 5.77 -5.33
N ILE A 701 20.34 5.13 -4.31
CA ILE A 701 20.26 3.67 -4.12
C ILE A 701 18.84 3.22 -3.77
N PHE A 702 18.17 3.93 -2.85
CA PHE A 702 16.83 3.55 -2.42
C PHE A 702 15.72 4.11 -3.33
N GLY A 703 15.98 5.20 -4.06
CA GLY A 703 14.98 5.82 -4.94
C GLY A 703 13.68 6.13 -4.20
N GLU A 704 12.56 5.69 -4.78
CA GLU A 704 11.21 5.80 -4.24
C GLU A 704 10.97 4.93 -3.01
N LEU A 705 11.74 3.86 -2.79
CA LEU A 705 11.57 2.96 -1.64
C LEU A 705 11.88 3.64 -0.31
N LEU A 706 12.57 4.80 -0.36
CA LEU A 706 12.70 5.66 0.80
C LEU A 706 11.36 6.06 1.42
N TYR A 707 10.32 6.19 0.61
CA TYR A 707 8.95 6.44 1.08
C TYR A 707 8.42 5.26 1.89
N LEU A 708 8.61 4.03 1.39
CA LEU A 708 8.12 2.80 2.03
C LEU A 708 8.80 2.47 3.35
N LEU A 709 9.95 3.06 3.67
CA LEU A 709 10.54 2.93 5.02
C LEU A 709 9.61 3.51 6.10
N GLU A 710 8.79 4.51 5.77
CA GLU A 710 7.86 5.18 6.69
C GLU A 710 6.42 4.67 6.52
N TYR A 711 6.01 4.34 5.29
CA TYR A 711 4.64 3.93 4.94
C TYR A 711 4.61 2.53 4.32
N ARG A 712 4.86 1.50 5.14
CA ARG A 712 4.97 0.10 4.70
C ARG A 712 3.64 -0.52 4.26
N ASP A 713 2.53 0.05 4.71
CA ASP A 713 1.16 -0.30 4.33
C ASP A 713 0.82 0.10 2.88
N GLN A 714 1.60 1.00 2.29
CA GLN A 714 1.36 1.54 0.94
C GLN A 714 2.22 0.86 -0.12
N ALA A 715 1.82 1.01 -1.39
CA ALA A 715 2.61 0.61 -2.55
C ALA A 715 3.16 1.82 -3.31
N VAL A 716 4.33 1.63 -3.91
CA VAL A 716 4.87 2.52 -4.96
C VAL A 716 5.03 1.73 -6.25
N THR A 717 4.86 2.40 -7.40
CA THR A 717 5.09 1.78 -8.71
C THR A 717 6.56 1.91 -9.09
N LEU A 718 7.23 0.77 -9.30
CA LEU A 718 8.65 0.76 -9.66
C LEU A 718 8.89 1.29 -11.10
N PRO A 719 9.99 2.01 -11.36
CA PRO A 719 10.20 2.73 -12.61
C PRO A 719 10.51 1.84 -13.81
N TYR A 720 11.18 0.69 -13.66
CA TYR A 720 11.55 -0.17 -14.78
C TYR A 720 10.49 -1.24 -15.03
N SER A 721 10.09 -1.99 -14.00
CA SER A 721 9.11 -3.07 -14.15
C SER A 721 7.66 -2.60 -14.23
N LYS A 722 7.37 -1.36 -13.80
CA LYS A 722 6.02 -0.78 -13.67
C LYS A 722 5.09 -1.55 -12.72
N ARG A 723 5.63 -2.49 -11.93
CA ARG A 723 4.84 -3.25 -10.95
C ARG A 723 4.67 -2.45 -9.65
N PRO A 724 3.54 -2.60 -8.95
CA PRO A 724 3.41 -2.11 -7.58
C PRO A 724 4.33 -2.90 -6.65
N PHE A 725 5.00 -2.21 -5.74
CA PHE A 725 5.90 -2.79 -4.75
C PHE A 725 5.59 -2.25 -3.35
N ARG A 726 5.57 -3.15 -2.36
CA ARG A 726 5.41 -2.84 -0.93
C ARG A 726 6.57 -3.44 -0.14
N LEU A 727 6.96 -2.78 0.94
CA LEU A 727 8.00 -3.27 1.84
C LEU A 727 7.35 -4.09 2.97
N PRO A 728 7.66 -5.38 3.14
CA PRO A 728 6.99 -6.23 4.14
C PRO A 728 7.21 -5.77 5.57
N ASP A 729 6.20 -5.93 6.44
CA ASP A 729 6.27 -5.52 7.85
C ASP A 729 7.23 -6.36 8.70
N ASN A 730 7.51 -7.59 8.26
CA ASN A 730 8.46 -8.51 8.88
C ASN A 730 9.91 -8.30 8.41
N LEU A 731 10.18 -7.34 7.51
CA LEU A 731 11.54 -7.02 7.05
C LEU A 731 12.18 -5.89 7.85
N PHE A 732 13.28 -6.17 8.53
CA PHE A 732 14.09 -5.23 9.30
C PHE A 732 15.35 -4.82 8.53
N LEU A 733 15.77 -3.57 8.69
CA LEU A 733 17.01 -3.05 8.12
C LEU A 733 17.97 -2.67 9.24
N LEU A 734 19.09 -3.38 9.35
CA LEU A 734 20.14 -3.07 10.31
C LEU A 734 21.34 -2.51 9.58
N ALA A 735 21.63 -1.24 9.75
CA ALA A 735 22.74 -0.60 9.07
C ALA A 735 23.87 -0.24 10.02
N THR A 736 25.09 -0.18 9.49
CA THR A 736 26.24 0.38 10.20
C THR A 736 26.74 1.61 9.46
N MET A 737 27.28 2.58 10.20
CA MET A 737 27.96 3.71 9.57
C MET A 737 29.11 4.25 10.41
N ASN A 738 30.10 4.84 9.75
CA ASN A 738 31.12 5.66 10.37
C ASN A 738 30.92 7.14 9.97
N PRO A 739 30.34 8.00 10.82
CA PRO A 739 29.90 9.34 10.45
C PRO A 739 30.98 10.29 9.90
N LEU A 740 32.25 9.96 10.05
CA LEU A 740 33.41 10.84 9.79
C LEU A 740 34.36 10.28 8.75
N ASP A 741 33.99 9.16 8.13
CA ASP A 741 34.77 8.60 7.02
C ASP A 741 34.85 9.69 5.92
N ARG A 742 36.06 10.02 5.47
CA ARG A 742 36.28 11.05 4.44
C ARG A 742 35.61 10.68 3.11
N SER A 743 35.32 9.39 2.90
CA SER A 743 34.60 8.87 1.74
C SER A 743 33.08 8.85 1.91
N ALA A 744 32.57 9.25 3.08
CA ALA A 744 31.14 9.21 3.37
C ALA A 744 30.36 10.33 2.70
N VAL A 745 29.20 9.97 2.13
CA VAL A 745 28.17 10.91 1.70
C VAL A 745 27.41 11.40 2.93
N ALA A 746 27.24 12.71 3.06
CA ALA A 746 26.46 13.29 4.15
C ALA A 746 25.01 12.79 4.12
N LEU A 747 24.53 12.29 5.25
CA LEU A 747 23.17 11.81 5.37
C LEU A 747 22.19 12.98 5.54
N ASP A 748 21.28 13.15 4.59
CA ASP A 748 20.25 14.19 4.62
C ASP A 748 19.26 14.00 5.79
N GLN A 749 18.66 15.10 6.24
CA GLN A 749 17.68 15.18 7.33
C GLN A 749 16.46 14.29 7.07
N ALA A 750 16.01 14.17 5.82
CA ALA A 750 14.91 13.30 5.43
C ALA A 750 15.20 11.81 5.72
N LEU A 751 16.44 11.37 5.47
CA LEU A 751 16.88 10.00 5.77
C LEU A 751 17.04 9.78 7.27
N ARG A 752 17.58 10.77 7.98
CA ARG A 752 17.68 10.70 9.44
C ARG A 752 16.34 10.51 10.14
N ARG A 753 15.24 11.05 9.57
CA ARG A 753 13.89 10.83 10.12
C ARG A 753 13.42 9.38 9.98
N ARG A 754 13.89 8.64 8.97
CA ARG A 754 13.38 7.29 8.64
C ARG A 754 14.08 6.19 9.43
N PHE A 755 15.30 6.42 9.90
CA PHE A 755 16.05 5.47 10.72
C PHE A 755 16.03 5.84 12.22
N SER A 756 16.25 4.84 13.07
CA SER A 756 16.65 5.03 14.47
C SER A 756 18.18 4.98 14.55
N PHE A 757 18.83 5.93 15.21
CA PHE A 757 20.29 5.98 15.35
C PHE A 757 20.70 5.57 16.76
N VAL A 758 21.70 4.69 16.85
CA VAL A 758 22.28 4.22 18.11
C VAL A 758 23.78 4.42 18.07
N ASP A 759 24.28 5.19 19.01
CA ASP A 759 25.71 5.44 19.16
C ASP A 759 26.42 4.24 19.80
N MET A 760 27.55 3.87 19.20
CA MET A 760 28.48 2.82 19.62
C MET A 760 29.83 3.48 19.93
N PRO A 761 30.00 4.07 21.12
CA PRO A 761 31.24 4.76 21.50
C PRO A 761 32.38 3.77 21.80
N SER A 762 33.58 4.32 21.94
CA SER A 762 34.72 3.59 22.50
C SER A 762 34.46 3.24 23.98
N ASP A 763 34.01 2.01 24.21
CA ASP A 763 33.60 1.55 25.54
C ASP A 763 34.71 0.76 26.26
N ALA A 764 35.18 1.29 27.39
CA ALA A 764 36.19 0.66 28.23
C ALA A 764 35.64 -0.52 29.04
N ALA A 765 34.35 -0.53 29.38
CA ALA A 765 33.71 -1.62 30.12
C ALA A 765 33.59 -2.88 29.25
N VAL A 766 33.31 -2.71 27.96
CA VAL A 766 33.36 -3.80 26.96
C VAL A 766 34.77 -4.39 26.88
N LEU A 767 35.80 -3.54 26.80
CA LEU A 767 37.20 -3.99 26.78
C LEU A 767 37.59 -4.73 28.06
N ALA A 768 37.19 -4.21 29.23
CA ALA A 768 37.46 -4.83 30.52
C ALA A 768 36.83 -6.23 30.61
N SER A 769 35.54 -6.35 30.26
CA SER A 769 34.81 -7.62 30.27
C SER A 769 35.41 -8.66 29.31
N TRP A 770 35.89 -8.20 28.14
CA TRP A 770 36.57 -9.06 27.18
C TRP A 770 37.93 -9.54 27.70
N LEU A 771 38.72 -8.66 28.31
CA LEU A 771 40.03 -9.02 28.87
C LEU A 771 39.92 -9.97 30.08
N GLU A 772 38.87 -9.84 30.89
CA GLU A 772 38.59 -10.77 31.99
C GLU A 772 38.31 -12.19 31.49
N THR A 773 37.64 -12.32 30.34
CA THR A 773 37.25 -13.61 29.75
C THR A 773 38.33 -14.23 28.85
N HIS A 774 39.29 -13.44 28.34
CA HIS A 774 40.31 -13.85 27.37
C HIS A 774 41.75 -13.57 27.84
N ALA A 775 41.97 -13.53 29.15
CA ALA A 775 43.29 -13.29 29.74
C ALA A 775 44.30 -14.40 29.36
N PRO A 776 45.59 -14.07 29.13
CA PRO A 776 46.63 -15.09 28.93
C PRO A 776 46.74 -16.03 30.13
N ALA A 777 46.94 -17.32 29.87
CA ALA A 777 47.10 -18.35 30.92
C ALA A 777 48.28 -18.06 31.87
N GLU A 778 49.29 -17.31 31.42
CA GLU A 778 50.52 -16.99 32.16
C GLU A 778 50.69 -15.48 32.41
N ALA A 779 49.60 -14.71 32.42
CA ALA A 779 49.69 -13.25 32.59
C ALA A 779 50.34 -12.86 33.92
N ALA A 780 51.53 -12.26 33.81
CA ALA A 780 52.28 -11.67 34.90
C ALA A 780 51.48 -10.57 35.63
N GLY A 781 50.91 -10.94 36.78
CA GLY A 781 50.27 -10.06 37.76
C GLY A 781 48.79 -9.76 37.46
N ALA A 782 47.97 -9.80 38.51
CA ALA A 782 46.53 -9.46 38.52
C ALA A 782 46.18 -8.04 38.02
N THR A 783 47.17 -7.27 37.54
CA THR A 783 47.10 -5.86 37.17
C THR A 783 47.24 -5.60 35.67
N PHE A 784 47.57 -6.60 34.83
CA PHE A 784 47.81 -6.37 33.39
C PHE A 784 46.55 -5.89 32.65
N GLY A 785 45.43 -6.61 32.75
CA GLY A 785 44.15 -6.23 32.13
C GLY A 785 43.69 -4.82 32.54
N PRO A 786 43.59 -4.51 33.85
CA PRO A 786 43.27 -3.16 34.32
C PRO A 786 44.21 -2.07 33.78
N ARG A 787 45.50 -2.37 33.61
CA ARG A 787 46.47 -1.43 33.04
C ARG A 787 46.22 -1.16 31.55
N VAL A 788 45.80 -2.16 30.77
CA VAL A 788 45.41 -1.99 29.37
C VAL A 788 44.13 -1.16 29.26
N VAL A 789 43.14 -1.42 30.11
CA VAL A 789 41.90 -0.61 30.18
C VAL A 789 42.24 0.84 30.52
N HIS A 790 43.10 1.07 31.51
CA HIS A 790 43.51 2.42 31.89
C HIS A 790 44.26 3.15 30.74
N LEU A 791 45.15 2.45 30.03
CA LEU A 791 45.82 2.98 28.83
C LEU A 791 44.80 3.41 27.77
N PHE A 792 43.81 2.55 27.50
CA PHE A 792 42.73 2.82 26.54
C PHE A 792 41.88 4.03 26.95
N GLU A 793 41.51 4.14 28.22
CA GLU A 793 40.76 5.28 28.75
C GLU A 793 41.53 6.59 28.65
N GLU A 794 42.82 6.60 29.02
CA GLU A 794 43.67 7.79 28.92
C GLU A 794 43.85 8.21 27.47
N LEU A 795 44.14 7.25 26.58
CA LEU A 795 44.27 7.49 25.15
C LEU A 795 43.02 8.17 24.60
N ASN A 796 41.84 7.59 24.83
CA ASN A 796 40.59 8.10 24.30
C ASN A 796 40.14 9.41 24.94
N ARG A 797 40.41 9.61 26.23
CA ARG A 797 40.14 10.89 26.92
C ARG A 797 41.03 12.00 26.39
N ARG A 798 42.30 11.70 26.10
CA ARG A 798 43.23 12.65 25.50
C ARG A 798 42.86 12.98 24.06
N LEU A 799 42.53 11.97 23.25
CA LEU A 799 42.07 12.16 21.87
C LEU A 799 40.80 12.99 21.81
N ALA A 800 39.81 12.69 22.66
CA ALA A 800 38.57 13.46 22.74
C ALA A 800 38.81 14.93 23.09
N ARG A 801 39.77 15.20 24.00
CA ARG A 801 40.14 16.56 24.40
C ARG A 801 40.93 17.30 23.32
N ASP A 802 41.92 16.64 22.71
CA ASP A 802 42.90 17.28 21.85
C ASP A 802 42.41 17.38 20.38
N LEU A 803 41.58 16.43 19.93
CA LEU A 803 41.15 16.28 18.53
C LEU A 803 39.63 16.12 18.34
N GLY A 804 38.85 15.97 19.41
CA GLY A 804 37.40 15.76 19.38
C GLY A 804 36.97 14.30 19.64
N PRO A 805 35.75 14.08 20.19
CA PRO A 805 35.24 12.73 20.54
C PRO A 805 35.20 11.77 19.35
N GLU A 806 35.12 12.32 18.15
CA GLU A 806 34.99 11.62 16.89
C GLU A 806 36.33 10.99 16.42
N LYS A 807 37.45 11.34 17.09
CA LYS A 807 38.81 10.80 16.87
C LYS A 807 39.24 9.79 17.93
N GLN A 808 38.30 9.21 18.66
CA GLN A 808 38.57 8.10 19.57
C GLN A 808 38.88 6.81 18.80
N ILE A 809 39.62 5.91 19.46
CA ILE A 809 39.96 4.58 18.97
C ILE A 809 39.02 3.56 19.65
N GLY A 810 38.40 2.71 18.86
CA GLY A 810 37.46 1.70 19.36
C GLY A 810 38.16 0.55 20.11
N HIS A 811 37.44 -0.05 21.06
CA HIS A 811 37.95 -1.12 21.93
C HIS A 811 38.36 -2.38 21.16
N SER A 812 37.78 -2.66 19.98
CA SER A 812 38.07 -3.89 19.23
C SER A 812 39.50 -3.97 18.74
N VAL A 813 40.21 -2.84 18.66
CA VAL A 813 41.65 -2.80 18.34
C VAL A 813 42.47 -3.51 19.43
N PHE A 814 42.00 -3.48 20.68
CA PHE A 814 42.66 -4.09 21.83
C PHE A 814 42.09 -5.48 22.21
N MET A 815 41.03 -5.94 21.55
CA MET A 815 40.39 -7.24 21.81
C MET A 815 41.12 -8.38 21.07
N VAL A 816 42.38 -8.63 21.42
CA VAL A 816 43.24 -9.65 20.79
C VAL A 816 43.42 -10.84 21.72
N PRO A 817 42.99 -12.08 21.34
CA PRO A 817 43.07 -13.26 22.20
C PRO A 817 44.45 -13.45 22.84
N ASN A 818 44.48 -13.80 24.13
CA ASN A 818 45.71 -13.96 24.93
C ASN A 818 46.64 -12.74 24.82
N LEU A 819 46.10 -11.52 24.98
CA LEU A 819 46.88 -10.28 24.92
C LEU A 819 47.92 -10.22 26.05
N ASP A 820 49.21 -10.25 25.69
CA ASP A 820 50.35 -10.06 26.58
C ASP A 820 51.09 -8.75 26.24
N GLY A 821 52.22 -8.47 26.91
CA GLY A 821 52.99 -7.25 26.68
C GLY A 821 53.56 -7.14 25.26
N GLU A 822 53.98 -8.25 24.65
CA GLU A 822 54.54 -8.27 23.29
C GLU A 822 53.46 -7.99 22.26
N ARG A 823 52.32 -8.67 22.38
CA ARG A 823 51.15 -8.46 21.52
C ARG A 823 50.57 -7.07 21.69
N LEU A 824 50.56 -6.52 22.90
CA LEU A 824 50.14 -5.14 23.14
C LEU A 824 51.06 -4.14 22.42
N SER A 825 52.38 -4.36 22.45
CA SER A 825 53.32 -3.54 21.67
C SER A 825 53.04 -3.65 20.17
N ALA A 826 52.80 -4.86 19.67
CA ALA A 826 52.46 -5.06 18.26
C ALA A 826 51.13 -4.37 17.87
N VAL A 827 50.09 -4.50 18.70
CA VAL A 827 48.81 -3.77 18.52
C VAL A 827 49.06 -2.26 18.50
N TRP A 828 49.89 -1.78 19.43
CA TRP A 828 50.22 -0.38 19.53
C TRP A 828 50.94 0.13 18.28
N ASP A 829 52.02 -0.52 17.87
CA ASP A 829 52.91 -0.06 16.80
C ASP A 829 52.28 -0.19 15.41
N HIS A 830 51.43 -1.20 15.19
CA HIS A 830 50.87 -1.52 13.88
C HIS A 830 49.40 -1.15 13.69
N HIS A 831 48.64 -0.93 14.76
CA HIS A 831 47.20 -0.59 14.65
C HIS A 831 46.86 0.76 15.30
N VAL A 832 47.44 1.10 16.44
CA VAL A 832 47.16 2.37 17.13
C VAL A 832 48.00 3.52 16.57
N ARG A 833 49.33 3.37 16.54
CA ARG A 833 50.29 4.39 16.09
C ARG A 833 50.00 4.88 14.66
N PRO A 834 49.69 4.04 13.65
CA PRO A 834 49.40 4.52 12.30
C PRO A 834 48.13 5.37 12.22
N VAL A 835 47.08 5.00 12.97
CA VAL A 835 45.83 5.76 13.04
C VAL A 835 46.07 7.12 13.72
N LEU A 836 46.84 7.14 14.81
CA LEU A 836 47.24 8.39 15.47
C LEU A 836 48.04 9.29 14.53
N LEU A 837 48.94 8.72 13.72
CA LEU A 837 49.74 9.48 12.76
C LEU A 837 48.84 10.13 11.69
N ASP A 838 47.84 9.41 11.18
CA ASP A 838 46.85 9.97 10.23
C ASP A 838 46.02 11.08 10.89
N TYR A 839 45.53 10.86 12.12
CA TYR A 839 44.78 11.88 12.87
C TYR A 839 45.60 13.16 13.12
N LEU A 840 46.91 13.03 13.31
CA LEU A 840 47.82 14.15 13.53
C LEU A 840 48.36 14.79 12.24
N GLY A 841 47.97 14.27 11.07
CA GLY A 841 48.37 14.77 9.76
C GLY A 841 49.83 14.44 9.41
N GLY A 842 50.32 13.27 9.79
CA GLY A 842 51.69 12.83 9.50
C GLY A 842 52.78 13.39 10.43
N ARG A 843 52.39 14.10 11.50
CA ARG A 843 53.33 14.74 12.44
C ARG A 843 53.82 13.79 13.53
N GLU A 844 54.98 13.17 13.29
CA GLU A 844 55.59 12.22 14.24
C GLU A 844 56.06 12.85 15.56
N ASP A 845 56.44 14.13 15.55
CA ASP A 845 56.85 14.88 16.74
C ASP A 845 55.74 14.90 17.81
N ARG A 846 54.48 14.97 17.36
CA ARG A 846 53.29 14.95 18.22
C ARG A 846 52.89 13.56 18.71
N LEU A 847 53.37 12.47 18.10
CA LEU A 847 53.09 11.12 18.58
C LEU A 847 53.70 10.86 19.97
N ARG A 848 54.80 11.54 20.30
CA ARG A 848 55.48 11.42 21.60
C ARG A 848 54.53 11.68 22.77
N ASP A 849 53.54 12.53 22.57
CA ASP A 849 52.51 12.87 23.55
C ASP A 849 51.56 11.72 23.86
N TYR A 850 51.38 10.77 22.94
CA TYR A 850 50.42 9.68 23.06
C TYR A 850 51.07 8.33 23.39
N THR A 851 52.37 8.30 23.67
CA THR A 851 53.09 7.06 24.00
C THR A 851 52.52 6.37 25.25
N PRO A 852 52.50 5.03 25.32
CA PRO A 852 51.97 4.30 26.48
C PRO A 852 52.60 4.72 27.80
N GLU A 853 53.90 5.03 27.82
CA GLU A 853 54.62 5.50 29.00
C GLU A 853 54.10 6.85 29.50
N ARG A 854 53.74 7.77 28.59
CA ARG A 854 53.18 9.08 28.95
C ARG A 854 51.72 8.99 29.36
N LEU A 855 50.95 8.10 28.73
CA LEU A 855 49.55 7.89 29.07
C LEU A 855 49.41 7.22 30.45
N LEU A 856 50.35 6.35 30.81
CA LEU A 856 50.35 5.65 32.10
C LEU A 856 51.12 6.39 33.22
N GLY A 857 51.73 7.55 32.94
CA GLY A 857 52.53 8.32 33.89
C GLY A 857 51.70 9.24 34.80
N ALA A 858 51.98 9.23 36.11
CA ALA A 858 51.33 10.10 37.09
C ALA A 858 51.59 11.60 36.84
N ARG A 859 50.56 12.44 37.03
CA ARG A 859 50.61 13.91 36.94
C ARG A 859 51.79 14.51 37.71
N ALA A 860 52.70 15.19 37.03
CA ALA A 860 53.45 16.29 37.62
C ALA A 860 52.58 17.57 37.58
N GLU A 861 51.69 17.73 38.56
CA GLU A 861 51.06 19.03 38.84
C GLU A 861 52.15 20.02 39.29
N LYS A 862 52.53 20.95 38.40
CA LYS A 862 53.19 22.19 38.81
C LYS A 862 52.19 23.04 39.59
N ARG A 863 52.13 22.80 40.90
CA ARG A 863 51.46 23.63 41.90
C ARG A 863 52.08 25.05 41.84
N ARG A 864 51.34 26.02 41.28
CA ARG A 864 51.64 27.45 41.50
C ARG A 864 51.40 27.74 42.99
N VAL A 865 52.45 28.08 43.72
CA VAL A 865 52.36 28.59 45.10
C VAL A 865 51.69 29.97 45.06
N PRO A 866 50.65 30.24 45.88
CA PRO A 866 50.07 31.57 46.01
C PRO A 866 51.02 32.48 46.80
N LYS A 867 51.25 33.71 46.31
CA LYS A 867 51.88 34.77 47.10
C LYS A 867 50.97 35.09 48.30
N LEU A 868 51.43 34.77 49.52
CA LEU A 868 50.90 35.41 50.72
C LEU A 868 51.48 36.82 50.82
N ALA A 869 50.59 37.78 50.97
CA ALA A 869 50.91 39.13 51.41
C ALA A 869 51.51 39.07 52.83
N THR A 870 52.65 39.73 52.99
CA THR A 870 53.06 40.28 54.28
C THR A 870 52.90 41.79 54.16
N ASP A 871 52.09 42.31 55.06
CA ASP A 871 51.76 43.73 55.25
C ASP A 871 52.83 44.35 56.21
N PRO A 872 52.73 45.63 56.63
CA PRO A 872 53.51 46.75 56.13
C PRO A 872 54.51 47.33 57.16
N LYS A 873 55.24 48.37 56.72
CA LYS A 873 56.04 49.36 57.46
C LYS A 873 57.53 49.09 57.75
N ASP A 874 58.25 50.17 57.48
CA ASP A 874 59.62 50.60 57.82
C ASP A 874 60.78 50.14 56.92
#